data_AF-A0AAY4E9Y6-F1
#
_entry.id   AF-A0AAY4E9Y6-F1
#
_cell.length_a   1.000
_cell.length_b   1.000
_cell.length_c   1.000
_cell.angle_alpha   90.00
_cell.angle_beta   90.00
_cell.angle_gamma   90.00
#
_symmetry.space_group_name_H-M   'P 1'
#
loop_
_entity.id
_entity.type
_entity.pdbx_description
1 polymer ?
#
loop_
_entity_poly.entity_id
_entity_poly.type
_entity_poly.pdbx_seq_one_letter_code
_entity_poly.pdbx_strand_id
1 'polypeptide(L)'
;MLFIQQPDQWREIVNKKLHFPPDLIAAIHEDNAAQVNRLLSAGDGIIRQLDDSEDRQWREALNLSIRLGNEATMSTLLQGVKFDFRQIHEALLVAVDTNQPRVVKCLLDRLDLEKGNKMDVRSFSLAIFDRSIDNSQFAPGVTPLTLACQKDLFEIVTMLTQKGHDIPLPHDISCTCLECHNGRQYDLLKFSLSRINTYRGIASRAYLSVTSEDAMLDAFHLSRELLKLSKKEPEFKPQYLSLDKLCQEFAVELLSMCRNQSEVTTILNNCDEDSEDELGEQTFEEGIPNLARLRLAVHYNQKQFVTHPICQQVLSSIWCGNLSGWRGSTTAWKLLVSLGIFIAMPFLCLIYWVAPKSKIGKTLKVPVIKFLLHSASYMWFIITLLGESIFMEIYREDFASRTQNILHSSLHMVWVVGFFWFECKEVWIEGLKSYFLDMWNILDMMVLSMYLASFALRILIVLKGYFLCQDPNAVHECSYFTNTDRKDWRQEDPQLISEVLFAVTSMLSFTRLAYILPAHESLGTLQISIGKMIDDMMRFMFLLMIIGTAFLCGINNVYVPYIVSPELGRFNVTFNFLFWTMFGMADPKFVDMPDYVLAEFIGRILYGIFTLVIVIVLLNMLIAMITNSFQKIEDDADVEWKFARSKLYLSYFREGLTMPVPFNIIPSPKAFFYFLRICCCYSNKKAPDYPPIQTLGLGEEQGRVPYRLQVVRVLVQRYIEAARREFEETKNKDVGNRITELSKIVGRLHLEMKDLHQTIVQNETRHHPFGSFGLNLFLCPLISQHFFVVSIRKDCLGPPPLLCGSVQVSACCTHAVCACAGHSLCYHAAATHYPGHPDPRGKGGDCEQDG
;
A
#
# COMPACT_ATOMS: atom_id res chain seq x y z
N MET A 1 -27.16 -15.03 6.98
CA MET A 1 -28.09 -16.19 6.97
C MET A 1 -27.71 -17.11 8.10
N LEU A 2 -28.39 -17.00 9.26
CA LEU A 2 -28.33 -17.94 10.38
C LEU A 2 -29.59 -17.70 11.23
N PHE A 3 -30.32 -18.79 11.53
CA PHE A 3 -31.49 -18.92 12.41
C PHE A 3 -32.33 -17.67 12.76
N ILE A 4 -33.43 -17.50 12.01
CA ILE A 4 -34.71 -17.19 12.66
C ILE A 4 -35.22 -18.51 13.26
N GLN A 5 -35.24 -18.61 14.58
CA GLN A 5 -35.82 -19.74 15.31
C GLN A 5 -36.96 -19.23 16.19
N GLN A 6 -38.01 -20.03 16.36
CA GLN A 6 -39.29 -19.56 16.91
C GLN A 6 -39.14 -18.98 18.34
N PRO A 7 -39.87 -17.89 18.68
CA PRO A 7 -39.72 -17.20 19.97
C PRO A 7 -40.02 -18.11 21.16
N ASP A 8 -40.93 -19.07 21.01
CA ASP A 8 -41.33 -19.98 22.08
C ASP A 8 -40.26 -21.05 22.40
N GLN A 9 -39.48 -21.49 21.39
CA GLN A 9 -38.30 -22.34 21.65
C GLN A 9 -37.22 -21.58 22.42
N TRP A 10 -37.03 -20.28 22.14
CA TRP A 10 -36.12 -19.44 22.92
C TRP A 10 -36.56 -19.32 24.38
N ARG A 11 -37.87 -19.14 24.64
CA ARG A 11 -38.43 -19.11 26.00
C ARG A 11 -38.16 -20.41 26.77
N GLU A 12 -38.35 -21.58 26.15
CA GLU A 12 -38.01 -22.87 26.77
C GLU A 12 -36.50 -23.04 27.05
N ILE A 13 -35.65 -22.68 26.09
CA ILE A 13 -34.19 -22.88 26.20
C ILE A 13 -33.59 -21.98 27.28
N VAL A 14 -34.06 -20.74 27.40
CA VAL A 14 -33.65 -19.80 28.46
C VAL A 14 -34.11 -20.30 29.84
N ASN A 15 -35.40 -20.60 30.00
CA ASN A 15 -35.96 -21.05 31.29
C ASN A 15 -35.40 -22.40 31.78
N LYS A 16 -34.90 -23.27 30.88
CA LYS A 16 -34.25 -24.54 31.25
C LYS A 16 -32.80 -24.41 31.75
N LYS A 17 -32.19 -23.23 31.69
CA LYS A 17 -30.81 -22.99 32.19
C LYS A 17 -30.69 -21.84 33.18
N LEU A 18 -31.65 -20.91 33.21
CA LEU A 18 -31.61 -19.71 34.05
C LEU A 18 -32.94 -19.61 34.83
N HIS A 19 -32.87 -19.67 36.16
CA HIS A 19 -34.04 -19.56 37.04
C HIS A 19 -34.48 -18.09 37.21
N PHE A 20 -34.91 -17.47 36.12
CA PHE A 20 -35.51 -16.14 36.16
C PHE A 20 -36.95 -16.18 36.71
N PRO A 21 -37.41 -15.14 37.43
CA PRO A 21 -38.83 -14.83 37.52
C PRO A 21 -39.31 -14.35 36.13
N PRO A 22 -40.24 -15.05 35.45
CA PRO A 22 -40.59 -14.76 34.05
C PRO A 22 -41.20 -13.36 33.89
N ASP A 23 -41.91 -12.87 34.91
CA ASP A 23 -42.59 -11.57 34.94
C ASP A 23 -41.61 -10.39 34.83
N LEU A 24 -40.36 -10.56 35.26
CA LEU A 24 -39.33 -9.51 35.17
C LEU A 24 -38.80 -9.36 33.74
N ILE A 25 -38.53 -10.48 33.05
CA ILE A 25 -38.10 -10.46 31.65
C ILE A 25 -39.23 -9.96 30.75
N ALA A 26 -40.48 -10.34 31.02
CA ALA A 26 -41.65 -9.79 30.34
C ALA A 26 -41.74 -8.26 30.54
N ALA A 27 -41.68 -7.77 31.79
CA ALA A 27 -41.76 -6.35 32.09
C ALA A 27 -40.61 -5.51 31.48
N ILE A 28 -39.40 -6.08 31.35
CA ILE A 28 -38.26 -5.43 30.68
C ILE A 28 -38.49 -5.36 29.16
N HIS A 29 -39.00 -6.43 28.54
CA HIS A 29 -39.36 -6.45 27.11
C HIS A 29 -40.53 -5.54 26.76
N GLU A 30 -41.47 -5.33 27.68
CA GLU A 30 -42.67 -4.48 27.52
C GLU A 30 -42.43 -3.02 27.94
N ASP A 31 -41.19 -2.63 28.27
CA ASP A 31 -40.77 -1.32 28.81
C ASP A 31 -41.59 -0.84 30.02
N ASN A 32 -42.15 -1.78 30.79
CA ASN A 32 -43.03 -1.47 31.91
C ASN A 32 -42.22 -1.16 33.19
N ALA A 33 -41.52 -0.02 33.18
CA ALA A 33 -40.69 0.44 34.29
C ALA A 33 -41.46 0.55 35.63
N ALA A 34 -42.78 0.78 35.59
CA ALA A 34 -43.63 0.76 36.79
C ALA A 34 -43.80 -0.65 37.38
N GLN A 35 -43.88 -1.69 36.54
CA GLN A 35 -43.92 -3.09 36.98
C GLN A 35 -42.55 -3.58 37.44
N VAL A 36 -41.47 -3.20 36.76
CA VAL A 36 -40.09 -3.45 37.22
C VAL A 36 -39.86 -2.83 38.61
N ASN A 37 -40.26 -1.57 38.81
CA ASN A 37 -40.11 -0.91 40.11
C ASN A 37 -40.94 -1.60 41.22
N ARG A 38 -42.17 -2.06 40.94
CA ARG A 38 -42.97 -2.86 41.91
C ARG A 38 -42.33 -4.20 42.27
N LEU A 39 -41.63 -4.85 41.34
CA LEU A 39 -40.89 -6.09 41.60
C LEU A 39 -39.61 -5.85 42.41
N LEU A 40 -39.02 -4.65 42.33
CA LEU A 40 -37.86 -4.22 43.12
C LEU A 40 -38.25 -3.71 44.52
N SER A 41 -39.39 -3.02 44.66
CA SER A 41 -39.81 -2.34 45.90
C SER A 41 -40.41 -3.24 46.98
N ALA A 42 -40.01 -4.53 47.03
CA ALA A 42 -40.49 -5.52 47.99
C ALA A 42 -39.73 -5.53 49.34
N GLY A 43 -38.88 -4.52 49.59
CA GLY A 43 -38.13 -4.32 50.83
C GLY A 43 -37.84 -2.84 51.08
N ASP A 44 -37.56 -2.47 52.34
CA ASP A 44 -37.59 -1.10 52.88
C ASP A 44 -36.50 -0.14 52.35
N GLY A 45 -36.55 0.23 51.06
CA GLY A 45 -35.74 1.32 50.48
C GLY A 45 -34.22 1.11 50.46
N ILE A 46 -33.74 -0.04 50.96
CA ILE A 46 -32.34 -0.46 50.94
C ILE A 46 -32.04 -1.07 49.57
N ILE A 47 -30.98 -0.59 48.93
CA ILE A 47 -30.52 -1.10 47.63
C ILE A 47 -30.20 -2.60 47.78
N ARG A 48 -30.84 -3.46 46.97
CA ARG A 48 -30.65 -4.92 47.05
C ARG A 48 -29.19 -5.28 46.75
N GLN A 49 -28.54 -5.89 47.73
CA GLN A 49 -27.23 -6.51 47.58
C GLN A 49 -27.43 -7.92 47.00
N LEU A 50 -26.62 -8.29 46.01
CA LEU A 50 -26.74 -9.55 45.26
C LEU A 50 -25.91 -10.67 45.90
N ASP A 51 -26.43 -11.89 45.87
CA ASP A 51 -25.65 -13.12 46.05
C ASP A 51 -25.02 -13.54 44.71
N ASP A 52 -23.84 -14.17 44.76
CA ASP A 52 -23.06 -14.62 43.57
C ASP A 52 -23.86 -15.51 42.60
N SER A 53 -24.92 -16.18 43.08
CA SER A 53 -25.81 -17.03 42.28
C SER A 53 -26.90 -16.27 41.52
N GLU A 54 -27.36 -15.12 42.03
CA GLU A 54 -28.29 -14.23 41.32
C GLU A 54 -27.57 -13.25 40.41
N ASP A 55 -26.33 -12.85 40.74
CA ASP A 55 -25.52 -11.86 40.03
C ASP A 55 -25.57 -12.01 38.50
N ARG A 56 -25.33 -13.23 37.97
CA ARG A 56 -25.42 -13.51 36.53
C ARG A 56 -26.77 -13.13 35.92
N GLN A 57 -27.88 -13.39 36.61
CA GLN A 57 -29.22 -13.10 36.11
C GLN A 57 -29.47 -11.59 35.99
N TRP A 58 -29.06 -10.83 37.01
CA TRP A 58 -29.22 -9.37 37.02
C TRP A 58 -28.28 -8.66 36.04
N ARG A 59 -27.07 -9.20 35.80
CA ARG A 59 -26.21 -8.77 34.68
C ARG A 59 -26.87 -8.99 33.33
N GLU A 60 -27.43 -10.17 33.08
CA GLU A 60 -28.10 -10.48 31.82
C GLU A 60 -29.38 -9.63 31.63
N ALA A 61 -30.12 -9.33 32.70
CA ALA A 61 -31.27 -8.41 32.69
C ALA A 61 -30.89 -6.95 32.41
N LEU A 62 -29.80 -6.45 33.02
CA LEU A 62 -29.27 -5.11 32.75
C LEU A 62 -28.82 -4.99 31.28
N ASN A 63 -28.05 -5.97 30.79
CA ASN A 63 -27.62 -6.05 29.39
C ASN A 63 -28.81 -6.15 28.41
N LEU A 64 -29.92 -6.79 28.80
CA LEU A 64 -31.15 -6.82 28.01
C LEU A 64 -31.82 -5.44 27.94
N SER A 65 -31.98 -4.74 29.07
CA SER A 65 -32.59 -3.39 29.07
C SER A 65 -31.80 -2.38 28.22
N ILE A 66 -30.46 -2.48 28.25
CA ILE A 66 -29.55 -1.70 27.40
C ILE A 66 -29.71 -2.10 25.92
N ARG A 67 -29.79 -3.39 25.58
CA ARG A 67 -30.00 -3.83 24.19
C ARG A 67 -31.34 -3.39 23.59
N LEU A 68 -32.38 -3.23 24.43
CA LEU A 68 -33.67 -2.69 24.01
C LEU A 68 -33.66 -1.15 23.90
N GLY A 69 -32.77 -0.46 24.62
CA GLY A 69 -32.69 1.00 24.68
C GLY A 69 -33.65 1.63 25.69
N ASN A 70 -34.14 0.84 26.64
CA ASN A 70 -35.20 1.21 27.57
C ASN A 70 -34.65 2.03 28.75
N GLU A 71 -34.37 3.33 28.53
CA GLU A 71 -33.79 4.27 29.51
C GLU A 71 -34.50 4.23 30.89
N ALA A 72 -35.82 4.03 30.91
CA ALA A 72 -36.64 3.99 32.14
C ALA A 72 -36.50 2.68 32.94
N THR A 73 -36.42 1.52 32.28
CA THR A 73 -36.19 0.24 32.99
C THR A 73 -34.75 0.11 33.46
N MET A 74 -33.77 0.58 32.67
CA MET A 74 -32.37 0.60 33.10
C MET A 74 -32.18 1.51 34.34
N SER A 75 -32.74 2.72 34.34
CA SER A 75 -32.58 3.66 35.46
C SER A 75 -33.28 3.21 36.74
N THR A 76 -34.37 2.44 36.67
CA THR A 76 -34.98 1.80 37.85
C THR A 76 -34.16 0.61 38.36
N LEU A 77 -33.60 -0.21 37.46
CA LEU A 77 -32.66 -1.29 37.85
C LEU A 77 -31.42 -0.75 38.59
N LEU A 78 -30.79 0.32 38.07
CA LEU A 78 -29.62 0.99 38.67
C LEU A 78 -29.92 1.72 39.99
N GLN A 79 -31.20 1.90 40.35
CA GLN A 79 -31.63 2.47 41.64
C GLN A 79 -31.98 1.37 42.65
N GLY A 80 -32.61 0.27 42.22
CA GLY A 80 -33.05 -0.81 43.11
C GLY A 80 -31.97 -1.84 43.46
N VAL A 81 -30.98 -2.06 42.59
CA VAL A 81 -29.96 -3.13 42.72
C VAL A 81 -28.57 -2.53 42.81
N LYS A 82 -27.74 -3.05 43.73
CA LYS A 82 -26.34 -2.64 43.87
C LYS A 82 -25.48 -3.48 42.93
N PHE A 83 -25.19 -2.93 41.77
CA PHE A 83 -24.18 -3.49 40.87
C PHE A 83 -22.77 -3.14 41.35
N ASP A 84 -21.80 -4.01 41.08
CA ASP A 84 -20.38 -3.74 41.25
C ASP A 84 -19.81 -2.95 40.05
N PHE A 85 -18.77 -2.17 40.31
CA PHE A 85 -17.98 -1.43 39.31
C PHE A 85 -17.70 -2.22 38.01
N ARG A 86 -17.40 -3.51 38.13
CA ARG A 86 -17.14 -4.42 36.99
C ARG A 86 -18.39 -4.74 36.17
N GLN A 87 -19.54 -4.92 36.81
CA GLN A 87 -20.83 -5.16 36.14
C GLN A 87 -21.26 -3.91 35.38
N ILE A 88 -21.08 -2.73 35.99
CA ILE A 88 -21.33 -1.43 35.33
C ILE A 88 -20.35 -1.22 34.15
N HIS A 89 -19.10 -1.67 34.27
CA HIS A 89 -18.12 -1.63 33.16
C HIS A 89 -18.50 -2.57 31.99
N GLU A 90 -18.97 -3.79 32.27
CA GLU A 90 -19.46 -4.72 31.24
C GLU A 90 -20.74 -4.19 30.57
N ALA A 91 -21.67 -3.65 31.35
CA ALA A 91 -22.86 -2.96 30.86
C ALA A 91 -22.52 -1.72 30.00
N LEU A 92 -21.48 -0.96 30.38
CA LEU A 92 -20.96 0.16 29.59
C LEU A 92 -20.36 -0.30 28.26
N LEU A 93 -19.62 -1.41 28.23
CA LEU A 93 -19.16 -2.02 26.97
C LEU A 93 -20.33 -2.41 26.07
N VAL A 94 -21.42 -2.98 26.62
CA VAL A 94 -22.64 -3.29 25.85
C VAL A 94 -23.33 -2.00 25.35
N ALA A 95 -23.41 -0.94 26.15
CA ALA A 95 -24.01 0.34 25.75
C ALA A 95 -23.22 1.08 24.65
N VAL A 96 -21.89 0.89 24.62
CA VAL A 96 -21.04 1.34 23.52
C VAL A 96 -21.26 0.48 22.28
N ASP A 97 -21.34 -0.85 22.42
CA ASP A 97 -21.57 -1.79 21.31
C ASP A 97 -22.92 -1.53 20.60
N THR A 98 -23.96 -1.14 21.35
CA THR A 98 -25.30 -0.78 20.84
C THR A 98 -25.44 0.66 20.35
N ASN A 99 -24.38 1.48 20.48
CA ASN A 99 -24.36 2.91 20.10
C ASN A 99 -25.51 3.75 20.72
N GLN A 100 -25.59 3.77 22.05
CA GLN A 100 -26.60 4.52 22.79
C GLN A 100 -25.98 5.61 23.67
N PRO A 101 -25.70 6.82 23.13
CA PRO A 101 -24.93 7.85 23.84
C PRO A 101 -25.58 8.33 25.14
N ARG A 102 -26.92 8.35 25.24
CA ARG A 102 -27.65 8.71 26.47
C ARG A 102 -27.47 7.68 27.58
N VAL A 103 -27.57 6.39 27.24
CA VAL A 103 -27.36 5.26 28.16
C VAL A 103 -25.90 5.23 28.62
N VAL A 104 -24.95 5.38 27.69
CA VAL A 104 -23.52 5.56 28.00
C VAL A 104 -23.31 6.71 28.98
N LYS A 105 -23.91 7.88 28.75
CA LYS A 105 -23.80 9.02 29.67
C LYS A 105 -24.35 8.70 31.06
N CYS A 106 -25.53 8.08 31.16
CA CYS A 106 -26.15 7.72 32.44
C CYS A 106 -25.28 6.71 33.22
N LEU A 107 -24.69 5.72 32.54
CA LEU A 107 -23.75 4.76 33.13
C LEU A 107 -22.43 5.42 33.57
N LEU A 108 -21.91 6.38 32.80
CA LEU A 108 -20.71 7.16 33.16
C LEU A 108 -20.94 8.07 34.37
N ASP A 109 -22.07 8.79 34.40
CA ASP A 109 -22.43 9.66 35.53
C ASP A 109 -22.69 8.81 36.81
N ARG A 110 -23.15 7.56 36.68
CA ARG A 110 -23.21 6.60 37.81
C ARG A 110 -21.84 6.07 38.21
N LEU A 111 -20.96 5.75 37.26
CA LEU A 111 -19.59 5.31 37.52
C LEU A 111 -18.80 6.36 38.32
N ASP A 112 -18.92 7.64 37.96
CA ASP A 112 -18.24 8.73 38.69
C ASP A 112 -18.74 8.89 40.14
N LEU A 113 -20.02 8.59 40.43
CA LEU A 113 -20.56 8.58 41.80
C LEU A 113 -19.97 7.45 42.66
N GLU A 114 -19.62 6.30 42.06
CA GLU A 114 -19.05 5.14 42.77
C GLU A 114 -17.51 5.17 42.85
N LYS A 115 -16.85 5.99 42.03
CA LYS A 115 -15.39 6.17 41.93
C LYS A 115 -14.72 6.82 43.16
N GLY A 116 -15.43 6.91 44.29
CA GLY A 116 -15.04 7.67 45.47
C GLY A 116 -13.68 7.29 46.08
N ASN A 117 -12.68 8.16 45.88
CA ASN A 117 -11.43 8.26 46.64
C ASN A 117 -10.49 7.02 46.70
N LYS A 118 -10.72 5.92 45.98
CA LYS A 118 -9.90 4.68 46.13
C LYS A 118 -9.49 3.90 44.87
N MET A 119 -9.87 4.29 43.65
CA MET A 119 -9.41 3.60 42.43
C MET A 119 -8.98 4.54 41.32
N ASP A 120 -7.69 4.47 40.97
CA ASP A 120 -7.14 5.03 39.75
C ASP A 120 -7.72 4.36 38.51
N VAL A 121 -7.85 5.14 37.43
CA VAL A 121 -8.23 4.67 36.08
C VAL A 121 -7.24 3.61 35.55
N ARG A 122 -6.00 3.57 36.07
CA ARG A 122 -5.01 2.54 35.74
C ARG A 122 -5.44 1.12 36.12
N SER A 123 -6.39 0.96 37.06
CA SER A 123 -6.91 -0.37 37.46
C SER A 123 -7.59 -1.14 36.30
N PHE A 124 -8.14 -0.45 35.30
CA PHE A 124 -8.73 -1.09 34.11
C PHE A 124 -7.72 -1.96 33.32
N SER A 125 -6.42 -1.62 33.36
CA SER A 125 -5.37 -2.42 32.71
C SER A 125 -4.94 -3.64 33.52
N LEU A 126 -5.00 -3.56 34.85
CA LEU A 126 -4.60 -4.64 35.76
C LEU A 126 -5.63 -5.78 35.82
N ALA A 127 -6.87 -5.53 35.43
CA ALA A 127 -7.93 -6.55 35.36
C ALA A 127 -7.60 -7.71 34.41
N ILE A 128 -6.72 -7.52 33.42
CA ILE A 128 -6.40 -8.48 32.34
C ILE A 128 -6.00 -9.88 32.84
N PHE A 129 -5.48 -10.01 34.06
CA PHE A 129 -5.00 -11.26 34.64
C PHE A 129 -6.02 -12.01 35.52
N ASP A 130 -7.23 -11.50 35.70
CA ASP A 130 -8.28 -12.16 36.50
C ASP A 130 -8.95 -13.30 35.71
N ARG A 131 -8.84 -14.54 36.21
CA ARG A 131 -9.43 -15.77 35.63
C ARG A 131 -10.94 -15.69 35.43
N SER A 132 -11.64 -14.84 36.17
CA SER A 132 -13.09 -14.66 35.99
C SER A 132 -13.46 -13.89 34.71
N ILE A 133 -12.49 -13.35 33.95
CA ILE A 133 -12.70 -12.76 32.61
C ILE A 133 -13.07 -13.82 31.56
N ASP A 134 -12.77 -15.10 31.77
CA ASP A 134 -13.07 -16.17 30.80
C ASP A 134 -14.58 -16.41 30.56
N ASN A 135 -15.47 -15.62 31.18
CA ASN A 135 -16.92 -15.59 30.94
C ASN A 135 -17.45 -14.30 30.25
N SER A 136 -16.65 -13.24 30.06
CA SER A 136 -17.16 -11.97 29.49
C SER A 136 -17.28 -12.04 27.97
N GLN A 137 -18.28 -11.35 27.39
CA GLN A 137 -18.51 -11.37 25.93
C GLN A 137 -17.40 -10.66 25.12
N PHE A 138 -16.60 -9.79 25.74
CA PHE A 138 -15.61 -8.94 25.08
C PHE A 138 -14.19 -9.54 25.14
N ALA A 139 -13.36 -9.20 24.15
CA ALA A 139 -11.98 -9.64 24.07
C ALA A 139 -11.10 -8.98 25.17
N PRO A 140 -10.06 -9.68 25.67
CA PRO A 140 -9.15 -9.11 26.67
C PRO A 140 -8.45 -7.86 26.16
N GLY A 141 -8.27 -6.88 27.06
CA GLY A 141 -7.69 -5.57 26.76
C GLY A 141 -8.64 -4.55 26.13
N VAL A 142 -9.89 -4.90 25.84
CA VAL A 142 -10.89 -3.94 25.31
C VAL A 142 -11.47 -3.09 26.44
N THR A 143 -11.11 -1.80 26.45
CA THR A 143 -11.75 -0.75 27.26
C THR A 143 -12.93 -0.12 26.51
N PRO A 144 -13.89 0.54 27.20
CA PRO A 144 -15.00 1.27 26.57
C PRO A 144 -14.55 2.28 25.52
N LEU A 145 -13.44 2.98 25.76
CA LEU A 145 -12.87 3.91 24.78
C LEU A 145 -12.32 3.17 23.56
N THR A 146 -11.50 2.12 23.74
CA THR A 146 -11.04 1.32 22.59
C THR A 146 -12.19 0.70 21.79
N LEU A 147 -13.30 0.32 22.44
CA LEU A 147 -14.48 -0.22 21.75
C LEU A 147 -15.23 0.88 20.98
N ALA A 148 -15.40 2.07 21.56
CA ALA A 148 -16.02 3.21 20.89
C ALA A 148 -15.22 3.66 19.66
N CYS A 149 -13.89 3.67 19.76
CA CYS A 149 -12.97 3.89 18.64
C CYS A 149 -13.08 2.76 17.60
N GLN A 150 -13.08 1.48 18.01
CA GLN A 150 -13.25 0.34 17.10
C GLN A 150 -14.58 0.32 16.33
N LYS A 151 -15.58 1.09 16.77
CA LYS A 151 -16.87 1.29 16.11
C LYS A 151 -17.00 2.68 15.45
N ASP A 152 -15.93 3.49 15.47
CA ASP A 152 -15.85 4.89 15.04
C ASP A 152 -17.00 5.79 15.56
N LEU A 153 -17.39 5.60 16.82
CA LEU A 153 -18.51 6.30 17.46
C LEU A 153 -18.08 7.67 18.02
N PHE A 154 -17.82 8.63 17.14
CA PHE A 154 -17.31 9.97 17.46
C PHE A 154 -17.94 10.64 18.69
N GLU A 155 -19.28 10.56 18.86
CA GLU A 155 -19.98 11.18 19.99
C GLU A 155 -19.72 10.49 21.33
N ILE A 156 -19.53 9.17 21.34
CA ILE A 156 -19.16 8.41 22.54
C ILE A 156 -17.68 8.60 22.85
N VAL A 157 -16.82 8.67 21.82
CA VAL A 157 -15.39 8.98 21.98
C VAL A 157 -15.17 10.37 22.58
N THR A 158 -15.88 11.41 22.12
CA THR A 158 -15.77 12.76 22.72
C THR A 158 -16.26 12.79 24.17
N MET A 159 -17.37 12.11 24.50
CA MET A 159 -17.83 12.02 25.90
C MET A 159 -16.83 11.30 26.82
N LEU A 160 -16.22 10.20 26.36
CA LEU A 160 -15.23 9.45 27.14
C LEU A 160 -13.94 10.24 27.33
N THR A 161 -13.46 10.92 26.29
CA THR A 161 -12.26 11.78 26.36
C THR A 161 -12.51 12.98 27.28
N GLN A 162 -13.69 13.62 27.22
CA GLN A 162 -14.08 14.69 28.14
C GLN A 162 -14.17 14.27 29.61
N LYS A 163 -14.36 12.98 29.89
CA LYS A 163 -14.33 12.38 31.23
C LYS A 163 -12.92 11.96 31.69
N GLY A 164 -11.88 12.21 30.88
CA GLY A 164 -10.48 11.85 31.20
C GLY A 164 -10.20 10.34 31.05
N HIS A 165 -10.85 9.67 30.10
CA HIS A 165 -10.41 8.36 29.64
C HIS A 165 -9.46 8.53 28.45
N ASP A 166 -8.25 7.97 28.58
CA ASP A 166 -7.23 7.92 27.53
C ASP A 166 -6.83 6.47 27.23
N ILE A 167 -6.32 6.22 26.02
CA ILE A 167 -5.72 4.92 25.65
C ILE A 167 -4.21 5.00 25.93
N PRO A 168 -3.64 4.15 26.81
CA PRO A 168 -2.19 4.13 27.01
C PRO A 168 -1.46 3.60 25.78
N LEU A 169 -0.39 4.28 25.37
CA LEU A 169 0.50 3.82 24.29
C LEU A 169 1.14 2.47 24.68
N PRO A 170 1.07 1.43 23.82
CA PRO A 170 1.70 0.15 24.12
C PRO A 170 3.23 0.25 24.25
N HIS A 171 3.80 -0.51 25.18
CA HIS A 171 5.26 -0.67 25.26
C HIS A 171 5.81 -1.40 24.03
N ASP A 172 7.06 -1.06 23.67
CA ASP A 172 7.80 -1.70 22.59
C ASP A 172 7.92 -3.22 22.80
N ILE A 173 7.98 -4.00 21.72
CA ILE A 173 8.02 -5.47 21.78
C ILE A 173 9.28 -5.97 22.51
N SER A 174 10.37 -5.21 22.42
CA SER A 174 11.63 -5.44 23.15
C SER A 174 11.63 -4.97 24.61
N CYS A 175 10.54 -4.37 25.11
CA CYS A 175 10.45 -3.92 26.51
C CYS A 175 10.55 -5.11 27.48
N THR A 176 11.24 -4.88 28.60
CA THR A 176 11.53 -5.87 29.66
C THR A 176 11.00 -5.44 31.04
N CYS A 177 10.08 -4.47 31.10
CA CYS A 177 9.44 -4.08 32.36
C CYS A 177 8.65 -5.26 32.97
N LEU A 178 8.45 -5.23 34.29
CA LEU A 178 7.82 -6.32 35.04
C LEU A 178 6.42 -6.68 34.51
N GLU A 179 5.63 -5.68 34.11
CA GLU A 179 4.30 -5.87 33.53
C GLU A 179 4.34 -6.63 32.19
N CYS A 180 5.25 -6.25 31.29
CA CYS A 180 5.43 -6.94 30.01
C CYS A 180 6.07 -8.33 30.16
N HIS A 181 6.95 -8.52 31.15
CA HIS A 181 7.52 -9.82 31.47
C HIS A 181 6.44 -10.78 31.98
N ASN A 182 5.68 -10.37 32.99
CA ASN A 182 4.55 -11.14 33.54
C ASN A 182 3.49 -11.42 32.47
N GLY A 183 3.16 -10.42 31.63
CA GLY A 183 2.22 -10.58 30.51
C GLY A 183 2.61 -11.71 29.56
N ARG A 184 3.89 -11.77 29.15
CA ARG A 184 4.41 -12.84 28.28
C ARG A 184 4.53 -14.19 28.99
N GLN A 185 4.80 -14.20 30.30
CA GLN A 185 4.98 -15.43 31.07
C GLN A 185 3.65 -16.13 31.41
N TYR A 186 2.59 -15.36 31.71
CA TYR A 186 1.29 -15.93 32.12
C TYR A 186 0.33 -16.19 30.95
N ASP A 187 0.20 -15.27 29.99
CA ASP A 187 -0.64 -15.49 28.79
C ASP A 187 -0.18 -14.63 27.61
N LEU A 188 0.75 -15.17 26.83
CA LEU A 188 1.29 -14.52 25.63
C LEU A 188 0.21 -14.16 24.59
N LEU A 189 -0.86 -14.97 24.47
CA LEU A 189 -1.91 -14.77 23.49
C LEU A 189 -2.86 -13.64 23.91
N LYS A 190 -3.31 -13.61 25.16
CA LYS A 190 -4.10 -12.48 25.70
C LYS A 190 -3.27 -11.20 25.69
N PHE A 191 -1.97 -11.26 25.99
CA PHE A 191 -1.07 -10.10 25.90
C PHE A 191 -0.95 -9.57 24.47
N SER A 192 -0.72 -10.43 23.46
CA SER A 192 -0.61 -9.99 22.07
C SER A 192 -1.93 -9.47 21.50
N LEU A 193 -3.05 -10.14 21.79
CA LEU A 193 -4.39 -9.71 21.37
C LEU A 193 -4.80 -8.39 22.02
N SER A 194 -4.52 -8.21 23.32
CA SER A 194 -4.77 -6.96 24.06
C SER A 194 -4.11 -5.77 23.35
N ARG A 195 -2.81 -5.86 23.09
CA ARG A 195 -2.04 -4.84 22.39
C ARG A 195 -2.55 -4.55 20.97
N ILE A 196 -2.99 -5.56 20.22
CA ILE A 196 -3.60 -5.36 18.89
C ILE A 196 -4.94 -4.64 19.01
N ASN A 197 -5.75 -4.94 20.02
CA ASN A 197 -6.98 -4.21 20.32
C ASN A 197 -6.70 -2.76 20.75
N THR A 198 -5.61 -2.50 21.48
CA THR A 198 -5.12 -1.15 21.79
C THR A 198 -4.74 -0.39 20.52
N TYR A 199 -3.91 -0.98 19.64
CA TYR A 199 -3.55 -0.36 18.35
C TYR A 199 -4.77 -0.15 17.43
N ARG A 200 -5.76 -1.06 17.42
CA ARG A 200 -7.02 -0.86 16.68
C ARG A 200 -7.85 0.30 17.26
N GLY A 201 -7.74 0.56 18.57
CA GLY A 201 -8.32 1.75 19.20
C GLY A 201 -7.60 3.04 18.80
N ILE A 202 -6.27 3.06 18.88
CA ILE A 202 -5.45 4.24 18.57
C ILE A 202 -5.49 4.58 17.06
N ALA A 203 -5.53 3.59 16.18
CA ALA A 203 -5.59 3.77 14.74
C ALA A 203 -6.96 4.20 14.20
N SER A 204 -8.01 4.21 15.03
CA SER A 204 -9.37 4.51 14.57
C SER A 204 -9.53 5.96 14.12
N ARG A 205 -10.40 6.15 13.13
CA ARG A 205 -10.76 7.46 12.56
C ARG A 205 -11.31 8.38 13.66
N ALA A 206 -12.14 7.84 14.55
CA ALA A 206 -12.70 8.57 15.69
C ALA A 206 -11.66 8.90 16.78
N TYR A 207 -10.67 8.04 17.06
CA TYR A 207 -9.61 8.39 18.01
C TYR A 207 -8.75 9.53 17.47
N LEU A 208 -8.16 9.33 16.28
CA LEU A 208 -7.28 10.31 15.64
C LEU A 208 -7.97 11.67 15.44
N SER A 209 -9.27 11.69 15.09
CA SER A 209 -10.03 12.94 14.91
C SER A 209 -10.38 13.69 16.22
N VAL A 210 -10.29 13.05 17.39
CA VAL A 210 -10.78 13.64 18.65
C VAL A 210 -9.66 13.95 19.64
N THR A 211 -8.62 13.12 19.70
CA THR A 211 -7.57 13.21 20.72
C THR A 211 -6.27 13.88 20.25
N SER A 212 -5.97 13.84 18.95
CA SER A 212 -4.76 14.47 18.41
C SER A 212 -4.96 15.96 18.11
N GLU A 213 -3.88 16.73 18.22
CA GLU A 213 -3.88 18.12 17.73
C GLU A 213 -3.69 18.19 16.22
N ASP A 214 -2.80 17.34 15.67
CA ASP A 214 -2.37 17.41 14.27
C ASP A 214 -2.53 16.05 13.53
N ALA A 215 -3.76 15.53 13.52
CA ALA A 215 -4.18 14.18 13.12
C ALA A 215 -3.53 13.53 11.88
N MET A 216 -3.09 14.31 10.89
CA MET A 216 -2.36 13.77 9.72
C MET A 216 -0.94 13.32 10.05
N LEU A 217 -0.26 14.00 10.98
CA LEU A 217 1.10 13.65 11.40
C LEU A 217 1.09 12.35 12.23
N ASP A 218 0.19 12.25 13.20
CA ASP A 218 0.03 11.06 14.04
C ASP A 218 -0.36 9.83 13.19
N ALA A 219 -1.25 9.99 12.21
CA ALA A 219 -1.58 8.94 11.25
C ALA A 219 -0.35 8.42 10.48
N PHE A 220 0.57 9.30 10.07
CA PHE A 220 1.81 8.91 9.38
C PHE A 220 2.81 8.21 10.32
N HIS A 221 2.96 8.70 11.55
CA HIS A 221 3.82 8.10 12.57
C HIS A 221 3.33 6.68 12.93
N LEU A 222 2.03 6.56 13.20
CA LEU A 222 1.36 5.30 13.55
C LEU A 222 1.39 4.30 12.38
N SER A 223 1.16 4.75 11.14
CA SER A 223 1.34 3.92 9.93
C SER A 223 2.74 3.30 9.86
N ARG A 224 3.82 4.09 10.05
CA ARG A 224 5.19 3.55 10.07
C ARG A 224 5.41 2.61 11.26
N GLU A 225 4.78 2.87 12.41
CA GLU A 225 4.88 1.99 13.56
C GLU A 225 4.21 0.63 13.29
N LEU A 226 2.96 0.61 12.82
CA LEU A 226 2.24 -0.59 12.40
C LEU A 226 3.01 -1.37 11.32
N LEU A 227 3.65 -0.68 10.37
CA LEU A 227 4.56 -1.29 9.39
C LEU A 227 5.83 -1.90 10.00
N LYS A 228 6.40 -1.31 11.07
CA LYS A 228 7.51 -1.93 11.83
C LYS A 228 7.01 -3.14 12.63
N LEU A 229 5.85 -3.04 13.28
CA LEU A 229 5.25 -4.10 14.10
C LEU A 229 4.89 -5.32 13.24
N SER A 230 4.30 -5.13 12.06
CA SER A 230 3.99 -6.20 11.09
C SER A 230 5.21 -6.99 10.57
N LYS A 231 6.43 -6.49 10.82
CA LYS A 231 7.71 -7.17 10.55
C LYS A 231 8.33 -7.80 11.80
N LYS A 232 8.02 -7.27 13.01
CA LYS A 232 8.41 -7.85 14.30
C LYS A 232 7.53 -9.04 14.69
N GLU A 233 6.25 -9.06 14.28
CA GLU A 233 5.24 -10.08 14.64
C GLU A 233 4.54 -10.61 13.39
N PRO A 234 5.10 -11.64 12.72
CA PRO A 234 4.58 -12.15 11.46
C PRO A 234 3.20 -12.82 11.59
N GLU A 235 2.83 -13.29 12.78
CA GLU A 235 1.58 -14.01 13.07
C GLU A 235 0.35 -13.13 12.86
N PHE A 236 0.45 -11.86 13.29
CA PHE A 236 -0.63 -10.87 13.20
C PHE A 236 -0.42 -9.85 12.08
N LYS A 237 0.60 -10.05 11.23
CA LYS A 237 0.94 -9.21 10.07
C LYS A 237 -0.24 -8.71 9.24
N PRO A 238 -1.23 -9.53 8.80
CA PRO A 238 -2.36 -9.02 8.02
C PRO A 238 -3.25 -8.04 8.81
N GLN A 239 -3.34 -8.21 10.13
CA GLN A 239 -4.11 -7.30 10.99
C GLN A 239 -3.38 -5.95 11.10
N TYR A 240 -2.08 -5.95 11.40
CA TYR A 240 -1.29 -4.71 11.42
C TYR A 240 -1.30 -3.97 10.06
N LEU A 241 -1.26 -4.68 8.94
CA LEU A 241 -1.36 -4.09 7.60
C LEU A 241 -2.75 -3.50 7.30
N SER A 242 -3.83 -4.07 7.84
CA SER A 242 -5.17 -3.48 7.75
C SER A 242 -5.31 -2.18 8.55
N LEU A 243 -4.64 -2.07 9.71
CA LEU A 243 -4.60 -0.84 10.51
C LEU A 243 -3.75 0.25 9.84
N ASP A 244 -2.61 -0.13 9.25
CA ASP A 244 -1.78 0.76 8.43
C ASP A 244 -2.57 1.34 7.26
N LYS A 245 -3.29 0.49 6.51
CA LYS A 245 -4.16 0.95 5.41
C LYS A 245 -5.24 1.91 5.90
N LEU A 246 -5.87 1.65 7.05
CA LEU A 246 -6.89 2.52 7.63
C LEU A 246 -6.32 3.90 8.03
N CYS A 247 -5.08 3.96 8.55
CA CYS A 247 -4.38 5.22 8.82
C CYS A 247 -4.06 6.00 7.52
N GLN A 248 -3.63 5.31 6.47
CA GLN A 248 -3.38 5.91 5.15
C GLN A 248 -4.67 6.45 4.51
N GLU A 249 -5.76 5.69 4.56
CA GLU A 249 -7.09 6.10 4.09
C GLU A 249 -7.61 7.33 4.84
N PHE A 250 -7.50 7.35 6.17
CA PHE A 250 -7.87 8.50 6.99
C PHE A 250 -7.11 9.78 6.61
N ALA A 251 -5.80 9.69 6.37
CA ALA A 251 -5.00 10.85 5.92
C ALA A 251 -5.39 11.35 4.51
N VAL A 252 -5.83 10.44 3.61
CA VAL A 252 -6.38 10.78 2.29
C VAL A 252 -7.75 11.46 2.43
N GLU A 253 -8.62 10.92 3.29
CA GLU A 253 -9.95 11.49 3.57
C GLU A 253 -9.85 12.90 4.15
N LEU A 254 -8.97 13.14 5.14
CA LEU A 254 -8.71 14.50 5.66
C LEU A 254 -8.23 15.46 4.56
N LEU A 255 -7.34 15.02 3.67
CA LEU A 255 -6.89 15.83 2.54
C LEU A 255 -8.04 16.13 1.56
N SER A 256 -9.00 15.21 1.38
CA SER A 256 -10.18 15.42 0.54
C SER A 256 -11.16 16.47 1.09
N MET A 257 -11.12 16.78 2.39
CA MET A 257 -11.93 17.84 3.01
C MET A 257 -11.44 19.27 2.71
N CYS A 258 -10.28 19.40 2.04
CA CYS A 258 -9.71 20.67 1.62
C CYS A 258 -10.50 21.27 0.44
N ARG A 259 -10.94 22.52 0.59
CA ARG A 259 -11.74 23.24 -0.41
C ARG A 259 -10.94 24.32 -1.13
N ASN A 260 -9.93 24.88 -0.46
CA ASN A 260 -9.15 26.01 -0.96
C ASN A 260 -7.69 25.61 -1.23
N GLN A 261 -7.07 26.18 -2.27
CA GLN A 261 -5.64 25.96 -2.53
C GLN A 261 -4.76 26.42 -1.36
N SER A 262 -5.19 27.43 -0.60
CA SER A 262 -4.52 27.89 0.63
C SER A 262 -4.58 26.87 1.78
N GLU A 263 -5.69 26.14 1.94
CA GLU A 263 -5.79 25.05 2.92
C GLU A 263 -4.78 23.94 2.54
N VAL A 264 -4.80 23.52 1.27
CA VAL A 264 -3.90 22.51 0.73
C VAL A 264 -2.42 22.89 0.88
N THR A 265 -2.02 24.11 0.50
CA THR A 265 -0.60 24.52 0.63
C THR A 265 -0.19 24.74 2.08
N THR A 266 -1.10 25.12 2.97
CA THR A 266 -0.80 25.21 4.41
C THR A 266 -0.46 23.82 4.96
N ILE A 267 -1.24 22.79 4.62
CA ILE A 267 -1.02 21.41 5.05
C ILE A 267 0.28 20.84 4.47
N LEU A 268 0.45 20.89 3.14
CA LEU A 268 1.58 20.24 2.46
C LEU A 268 2.94 20.82 2.86
N ASN A 269 2.97 22.05 3.37
CA ASN A 269 4.17 22.72 3.87
C ASN A 269 4.39 22.54 5.39
N ASN A 270 3.45 21.98 6.16
CA ASN A 270 3.55 21.97 7.62
C ASN A 270 4.49 20.89 8.18
N CYS A 271 5.61 21.32 8.75
CA CYS A 271 6.35 20.59 9.78
C CYS A 271 6.56 21.53 10.97
N ASP A 272 6.69 20.95 12.14
CA ASP A 272 6.79 21.66 13.41
C ASP A 272 8.19 22.26 13.58
N GLU A 273 8.24 23.48 14.10
CA GLU A 273 9.48 24.26 14.23
C GLU A 273 10.42 23.69 15.31
N ASP A 274 9.90 22.82 16.17
CA ASP A 274 10.65 22.10 17.21
C ASP A 274 11.42 20.86 16.68
N SER A 275 11.21 20.45 15.42
CA SER A 275 11.84 19.26 14.82
C SER A 275 13.13 19.57 14.06
N GLU A 276 14.16 20.04 14.77
CA GLU A 276 15.51 20.33 14.21
C GLU A 276 16.33 19.07 13.80
N ASP A 277 15.72 17.88 13.77
CA ASP A 277 16.39 16.62 13.44
C ASP A 277 16.68 16.45 11.93
N GLU A 278 17.97 16.55 11.57
CA GLU A 278 18.67 16.12 10.34
C GLU A 278 18.18 16.64 8.97
N LEU A 279 16.93 17.09 8.81
CA LEU A 279 16.31 17.35 7.50
C LEU A 279 16.39 18.81 7.01
N GLY A 280 17.12 19.66 7.75
CA GLY A 280 17.09 21.13 7.67
C GLY A 280 17.94 21.79 6.57
N GLU A 281 19.10 21.24 6.19
CA GLU A 281 20.02 21.91 5.24
C GLU A 281 19.63 21.79 3.75
N GLN A 282 18.50 21.15 3.42
CA GLN A 282 18.04 20.98 2.03
C GLN A 282 17.21 22.18 1.54
N THR A 283 17.88 23.28 1.18
CA THR A 283 17.21 24.44 0.55
C THR A 283 16.63 24.11 -0.83
N PHE A 284 15.31 24.28 -0.99
CA PHE A 284 14.65 24.37 -2.30
C PHE A 284 14.97 25.69 -3.00
N GLU A 285 14.86 25.73 -4.33
CA GLU A 285 15.17 26.96 -5.08
C GLU A 285 14.24 28.14 -4.74
N GLU A 286 14.82 29.35 -4.72
CA GLU A 286 14.15 30.65 -4.58
C GLU A 286 12.77 30.72 -5.28
N GLY A 287 11.68 30.45 -4.55
CA GLY A 287 10.29 30.49 -5.03
C GLY A 287 9.51 29.17 -4.96
N ILE A 288 10.15 28.04 -4.64
CA ILE A 288 9.46 26.76 -4.36
C ILE A 288 9.16 26.69 -2.85
N PRO A 289 7.92 26.36 -2.42
CA PRO A 289 7.60 26.19 -1.01
C PRO A 289 8.18 24.88 -0.45
N ASN A 290 8.47 24.83 0.85
CA ASN A 290 9.30 23.77 1.45
C ASN A 290 8.68 22.34 1.41
N LEU A 291 7.38 22.20 1.11
CA LEU A 291 6.68 20.90 0.92
C LEU A 291 6.96 19.88 2.04
N ALA A 292 7.18 20.35 3.27
CA ALA A 292 7.81 19.57 4.31
C ALA A 292 6.99 18.32 4.69
N ARG A 293 5.66 18.47 4.81
CA ARG A 293 4.74 17.35 5.05
C ARG A 293 4.69 16.35 3.90
N LEU A 294 4.84 16.81 2.65
CA LEU A 294 4.86 15.94 1.48
C LEU A 294 6.17 15.14 1.40
N ARG A 295 7.32 15.78 1.70
CA ARG A 295 8.62 15.11 1.86
C ARG A 295 8.57 14.07 2.98
N LEU A 296 7.95 14.42 4.10
CA LEU A 296 7.74 13.54 5.25
C LEU A 296 6.83 12.34 4.90
N ALA A 297 5.71 12.57 4.21
CA ALA A 297 4.81 11.53 3.71
C ALA A 297 5.53 10.56 2.75
N VAL A 298 6.42 11.05 1.88
CA VAL A 298 7.25 10.22 0.99
C VAL A 298 8.27 9.38 1.78
N HIS A 299 8.91 9.93 2.80
CA HIS A 299 9.80 9.17 3.71
C HIS A 299 9.03 8.12 4.54
N TYR A 300 7.80 8.43 4.95
CA TYR A 300 6.86 7.49 5.57
C TYR A 300 6.21 6.51 4.58
N ASN A 301 6.58 6.54 3.29
CA ASN A 301 6.01 5.73 2.19
C ASN A 301 4.46 5.75 2.11
N GLN A 302 3.85 6.89 2.42
CA GLN A 302 2.41 7.12 2.39
C GLN A 302 1.90 7.21 0.95
N LYS A 303 1.86 6.08 0.23
CA LYS A 303 1.57 6.01 -1.20
C LYS A 303 0.28 6.75 -1.54
N GLN A 304 -0.84 6.33 -0.94
CA GLN A 304 -2.18 6.83 -1.27
C GLN A 304 -2.26 8.37 -1.12
N PHE A 305 -1.77 8.92 -0.01
CA PHE A 305 -1.74 10.35 0.27
C PHE A 305 -0.99 11.15 -0.80
N VAL A 306 0.21 10.69 -1.19
CA VAL A 306 1.03 11.35 -2.22
C VAL A 306 0.34 11.26 -3.59
N THR A 307 -0.34 10.16 -3.89
CA THR A 307 -1.04 9.96 -5.17
C THR A 307 -2.38 10.67 -5.30
N HIS A 308 -2.94 11.18 -4.20
CA HIS A 308 -4.24 11.85 -4.19
C HIS A 308 -4.27 12.99 -5.24
N PRO A 309 -5.35 13.16 -6.03
CA PRO A 309 -5.38 14.12 -7.15
C PRO A 309 -4.99 15.55 -6.78
N ILE A 310 -5.33 15.99 -5.55
CA ILE A 310 -4.94 17.31 -5.02
C ILE A 310 -3.40 17.42 -4.89
N CYS A 311 -2.74 16.43 -4.28
CA CYS A 311 -1.27 16.37 -4.20
C CYS A 311 -0.63 16.36 -5.59
N GLN A 312 -1.15 15.53 -6.49
CA GLN A 312 -0.65 15.42 -7.87
C GLN A 312 -0.86 16.72 -8.67
N GLN A 313 -1.93 17.47 -8.42
CA GLN A 313 -2.21 18.77 -9.06
C GLN A 313 -1.25 19.86 -8.57
N VAL A 314 -0.85 19.85 -7.30
CA VAL A 314 0.17 20.75 -6.71
C VAL A 314 1.57 20.38 -7.19
N LEU A 315 1.95 19.10 -7.13
CA LEU A 315 3.22 18.61 -7.67
C LEU A 315 3.37 18.98 -9.15
N SER A 316 2.31 18.77 -9.95
CA SER A 316 2.32 19.09 -11.39
C SER A 316 2.36 20.59 -11.68
N SER A 317 1.82 21.46 -10.80
CA SER A 317 1.93 22.91 -10.99
C SER A 317 3.34 23.42 -10.70
N ILE A 318 3.98 22.91 -9.64
CA ILE A 318 5.37 23.24 -9.29
C ILE A 318 6.34 22.70 -10.37
N TRP A 319 6.12 21.47 -10.85
CA TRP A 319 6.88 20.84 -11.92
C TRP A 319 6.87 21.66 -13.22
N CYS A 320 5.67 22.08 -13.68
CA CYS A 320 5.54 22.92 -14.87
C CYS A 320 6.04 24.36 -14.66
N GLY A 321 5.96 24.88 -13.44
CA GLY A 321 6.30 26.26 -13.10
C GLY A 321 5.60 27.26 -14.03
N ASN A 322 6.39 28.20 -14.57
CA ASN A 322 5.89 29.27 -15.45
C ASN A 322 5.73 28.85 -16.93
N LEU A 323 5.84 27.57 -17.29
CA LEU A 323 5.68 27.09 -18.66
C LEU A 323 4.20 26.94 -19.05
N SER A 324 3.54 28.07 -19.33
CA SER A 324 2.13 28.13 -19.74
C SER A 324 1.78 27.18 -20.90
N GLY A 325 2.67 27.02 -21.89
CA GLY A 325 2.48 26.15 -23.05
C GLY A 325 2.78 24.65 -22.83
N TRP A 326 3.20 24.22 -21.64
CA TRP A 326 3.48 22.80 -21.35
C TRP A 326 2.28 22.07 -20.76
N ARG A 327 1.54 22.73 -19.86
CA ARG A 327 0.41 22.17 -19.13
C ARG A 327 -0.85 22.13 -20.01
N GLY A 328 -1.11 20.99 -20.63
CA GLY A 328 -2.29 20.75 -21.48
C GLY A 328 -1.99 20.65 -22.98
N SER A 329 -0.74 20.85 -23.41
CA SER A 329 -0.35 20.67 -24.81
C SER A 329 -0.18 19.20 -25.21
N THR A 330 -0.25 18.93 -26.51
CA THR A 330 -0.22 17.58 -27.11
C THR A 330 1.14 16.89 -26.89
N THR A 331 1.13 15.55 -26.93
CA THR A 331 2.37 14.74 -26.81
C THR A 331 3.37 15.07 -27.93
N ALA A 332 2.89 15.34 -29.14
CA ALA A 332 3.73 15.77 -30.26
C ALA A 332 4.43 17.11 -29.99
N TRP A 333 3.76 18.10 -29.38
CA TRP A 333 4.39 19.37 -29.01
C TRP A 333 5.41 19.19 -27.89
N LYS A 334 5.11 18.37 -26.87
CA LYS A 334 6.06 18.04 -25.79
C LYS A 334 7.32 17.37 -26.34
N LEU A 335 7.16 16.46 -27.31
CA LEU A 335 8.27 15.78 -28.00
C LEU A 335 9.09 16.76 -28.87
N LEU A 336 8.44 17.67 -29.58
CA LEU A 336 9.12 18.73 -30.35
C LEU A 336 9.96 19.62 -29.42
N VAL A 337 9.41 20.03 -28.27
CA VAL A 337 10.12 20.85 -27.28
C VAL A 337 11.26 20.07 -26.61
N SER A 338 11.09 18.79 -26.28
CA SER A 338 12.18 17.97 -25.73
C SER A 338 13.30 17.72 -26.74
N LEU A 339 12.98 17.49 -28.01
CA LEU A 339 13.95 17.39 -29.10
C LEU A 339 14.70 18.72 -29.30
N GLY A 340 14.00 19.85 -29.25
CA GLY A 340 14.62 21.19 -29.28
C GLY A 340 15.59 21.41 -28.12
N ILE A 341 15.23 20.99 -26.90
CA ILE A 341 16.10 21.06 -25.72
C ILE A 341 17.29 20.11 -25.87
N PHE A 342 17.11 18.89 -26.41
CA PHE A 342 18.18 17.92 -26.65
C PHE A 342 19.26 18.46 -27.61
N ILE A 343 18.84 19.11 -28.70
CA ILE A 343 19.76 19.73 -29.68
C ILE A 343 20.41 21.00 -29.11
N ALA A 344 19.63 21.84 -28.40
CA ALA A 344 20.13 23.09 -27.81
C ALA A 344 20.92 22.92 -26.51
N MET A 345 20.95 21.71 -25.92
CA MET A 345 21.53 21.38 -24.62
C MET A 345 22.90 22.04 -24.32
N PRO A 346 23.94 21.92 -25.16
CA PRO A 346 25.25 22.51 -24.86
C PRO A 346 25.19 24.05 -24.83
N PHE A 347 24.45 24.68 -25.74
CA PHE A 347 24.28 26.14 -25.78
C PHE A 347 23.49 26.65 -24.57
N LEU A 348 22.45 25.93 -24.15
CA LEU A 348 21.66 26.27 -22.95
C LEU A 348 22.52 26.20 -21.67
N CYS A 349 23.39 25.20 -21.54
CA CYS A 349 24.31 25.07 -20.42
C CYS A 349 25.32 26.24 -20.38
N LEU A 350 25.90 26.61 -21.53
CA LEU A 350 26.80 27.76 -21.64
C LEU A 350 26.11 29.08 -21.29
N ILE A 351 24.87 29.30 -21.75
CA ILE A 351 24.07 30.49 -21.41
C ILE A 351 23.79 30.57 -19.90
N TYR A 352 23.49 29.44 -19.24
CA TYR A 352 23.31 29.41 -17.78
C TYR A 352 24.62 29.73 -17.04
N TRP A 353 25.75 29.18 -17.49
CA TRP A 353 27.05 29.40 -16.86
C TRP A 353 27.52 30.86 -16.97
N VAL A 354 27.35 31.49 -18.13
CA VAL A 354 27.69 32.91 -18.35
C VAL A 354 26.70 33.86 -17.67
N ALA A 355 25.39 33.59 -17.77
CA ALA A 355 24.34 34.54 -17.41
C ALA A 355 23.15 33.89 -16.66
N PRO A 356 23.36 33.35 -15.43
CA PRO A 356 22.33 32.61 -14.69
C PRO A 356 21.12 33.46 -14.26
N LYS A 357 21.28 34.80 -14.17
CA LYS A 357 20.17 35.74 -13.90
C LYS A 357 19.33 36.11 -15.13
N SER A 358 19.71 35.67 -16.34
CA SER A 358 18.98 35.95 -17.59
C SER A 358 17.59 35.32 -17.61
N LYS A 359 16.73 35.74 -18.56
CA LYS A 359 15.42 35.09 -18.78
C LYS A 359 15.59 33.58 -19.06
N ILE A 360 16.61 33.20 -19.83
CA ILE A 360 16.92 31.80 -20.17
C ILE A 360 17.42 31.04 -18.92
N GLY A 361 18.29 31.67 -18.11
CA GLY A 361 18.73 31.11 -16.82
C GLY A 361 17.56 30.84 -15.87
N LYS A 362 16.57 31.73 -15.83
CA LYS A 362 15.33 31.54 -15.06
C LYS A 362 14.42 30.44 -15.62
N THR A 363 14.37 30.22 -16.95
CA THR A 363 13.64 29.07 -17.50
C THR A 363 14.34 27.74 -17.27
N LEU A 364 15.68 27.72 -17.21
CA LEU A 364 16.47 26.53 -16.89
C LEU A 364 16.37 26.13 -15.40
N LYS A 365 15.95 27.04 -14.51
CA LYS A 365 15.52 26.71 -13.13
C LYS A 365 14.17 25.97 -13.06
N VAL A 366 13.37 25.88 -14.13
CA VAL A 366 12.07 25.17 -14.06
C VAL A 366 12.30 23.64 -14.02
N PRO A 367 11.71 22.88 -13.07
CA PRO A 367 12.02 21.46 -12.86
C PRO A 367 11.89 20.56 -14.11
N VAL A 368 10.82 20.72 -14.92
CA VAL A 368 10.67 20.06 -16.23
C VAL A 368 11.93 20.23 -17.09
N ILE A 369 12.48 21.43 -17.14
CA ILE A 369 13.60 21.75 -18.03
C ILE A 369 14.90 21.15 -17.47
N LYS A 370 15.11 21.16 -16.14
CA LYS A 370 16.25 20.45 -15.52
C LYS A 370 16.22 18.96 -15.88
N PHE A 371 15.08 18.30 -15.68
CA PHE A 371 14.92 16.88 -15.99
C PHE A 371 15.18 16.56 -17.47
N LEU A 372 14.63 17.37 -18.40
CA LEU A 372 14.87 17.20 -19.83
C LEU A 372 16.34 17.45 -20.21
N LEU A 373 17.02 18.39 -19.53
CA LEU A 373 18.42 18.74 -19.79
C LEU A 373 19.39 17.66 -19.25
N HIS A 374 19.12 17.08 -18.07
CA HIS A 374 19.84 15.92 -17.53
C HIS A 374 19.62 14.67 -18.37
N SER A 375 18.36 14.40 -18.75
CA SER A 375 17.98 13.31 -19.68
C SER A 375 18.69 13.46 -21.03
N ALA A 376 18.72 14.67 -21.58
CA ALA A 376 19.44 14.97 -22.82
C ALA A 376 20.95 14.73 -22.67
N SER A 377 21.54 15.08 -21.52
CA SER A 377 22.95 14.80 -21.23
C SER A 377 23.25 13.30 -21.24
N TYR A 378 22.33 12.49 -20.70
CA TYR A 378 22.49 11.03 -20.66
C TYR A 378 22.33 10.39 -22.05
N MET A 379 21.40 10.91 -22.86
CA MET A 379 21.29 10.52 -24.27
C MET A 379 22.57 10.89 -25.06
N TRP A 380 23.15 12.08 -24.84
CA TRP A 380 24.42 12.48 -25.45
C TRP A 380 25.61 11.61 -25.01
N PHE A 381 25.64 11.16 -23.75
CA PHE A 381 26.62 10.19 -23.26
C PHE A 381 26.53 8.85 -23.99
N ILE A 382 25.32 8.29 -24.13
CA ILE A 382 25.10 7.04 -24.87
C ILE A 382 25.44 7.19 -26.36
N ILE A 383 25.08 8.31 -27.00
CA ILE A 383 25.46 8.61 -28.38
C ILE A 383 26.98 8.70 -28.53
N THR A 384 27.68 9.21 -27.50
CA THR A 384 29.16 9.24 -27.45
C THR A 384 29.74 7.83 -27.35
N LEU A 385 29.21 6.96 -26.49
CA LEU A 385 29.67 5.55 -26.39
C LEU A 385 29.43 4.77 -27.69
N LEU A 386 28.30 4.99 -28.37
CA LEU A 386 28.01 4.42 -29.69
C LEU A 386 28.97 4.95 -30.76
N GLY A 387 29.25 6.26 -30.74
CA GLY A 387 30.20 6.90 -31.64
C GLY A 387 31.63 6.39 -31.45
N GLU A 388 32.08 6.25 -30.20
CA GLU A 388 33.37 5.63 -29.87
C GLU A 388 33.43 4.15 -30.30
N SER A 389 32.35 3.38 -30.13
CA SER A 389 32.28 1.98 -30.59
C SER A 389 32.43 1.87 -32.11
N ILE A 390 31.75 2.72 -32.88
CA ILE A 390 31.89 2.78 -34.35
C ILE A 390 33.30 3.26 -34.74
N PHE A 391 33.89 4.19 -33.99
CA PHE A 391 35.25 4.66 -34.23
C PHE A 391 36.30 3.55 -33.98
N MET A 392 36.10 2.70 -32.96
CA MET A 392 36.94 1.52 -32.71
C MET A 392 36.83 0.47 -33.82
N GLU A 393 35.67 0.34 -34.48
CA GLU A 393 35.50 -0.54 -35.64
C GLU A 393 36.27 -0.02 -36.87
N ILE A 394 36.18 1.29 -37.15
CA ILE A 394 36.84 1.92 -38.31
C ILE A 394 38.37 1.91 -38.16
N TYR A 395 38.90 2.20 -36.97
CA TYR A 395 40.34 2.32 -36.71
C TYR A 395 40.91 1.09 -36.00
N ARG A 396 40.39 -0.11 -36.32
CA ARG A 396 40.65 -1.37 -35.61
C ARG A 396 42.13 -1.69 -35.40
N GLU A 397 42.99 -1.43 -36.38
CA GLU A 397 44.44 -1.70 -36.28
C GLU A 397 45.13 -0.72 -35.31
N ASP A 398 44.77 0.56 -35.34
CA ASP A 398 45.30 1.57 -34.42
C ASP A 398 44.88 1.27 -32.96
N PHE A 399 43.64 0.81 -32.75
CA PHE A 399 43.17 0.34 -31.44
C PHE A 399 43.75 -1.02 -31.01
N ALA A 400 44.19 -1.87 -31.94
CA ALA A 400 44.94 -3.08 -31.62
C ALA A 400 46.38 -2.78 -31.17
N SER A 401 46.93 -1.62 -31.53
CA SER A 401 48.23 -1.13 -31.07
C SER A 401 48.19 -0.63 -29.61
N ARG A 402 49.36 -0.59 -28.96
CA ARG A 402 49.51 0.06 -27.63
C ARG A 402 49.65 1.59 -27.71
N THR A 403 49.85 2.16 -28.90
CA THR A 403 50.06 3.59 -29.16
C THR A 403 48.75 4.41 -29.21
N GLN A 404 47.81 4.12 -28.32
CA GLN A 404 46.53 4.85 -28.25
C GLN A 404 46.70 6.23 -27.59
N ASN A 405 46.27 7.29 -28.28
CA ASN A 405 46.13 8.61 -27.68
C ASN A 405 45.00 8.62 -26.64
N ILE A 406 45.33 8.75 -25.36
CA ILE A 406 44.36 8.69 -24.23
C ILE A 406 43.14 9.60 -24.46
N LEU A 407 43.38 10.84 -24.91
CA LEU A 407 42.32 11.82 -25.19
C LEU A 407 41.37 11.42 -26.33
N HIS A 408 41.83 10.56 -27.25
CA HIS A 408 41.03 10.07 -28.37
C HIS A 408 40.33 8.72 -28.07
N SER A 409 40.86 7.95 -27.11
CA SER A 409 40.33 6.64 -26.68
C SER A 409 39.40 6.75 -25.43
N SER A 410 39.16 7.95 -24.91
CA SER A 410 38.44 8.16 -23.64
C SER A 410 37.72 9.50 -23.55
N LEU A 411 37.02 9.92 -24.61
CA LEU A 411 36.24 11.17 -24.61
C LEU A 411 35.02 11.05 -23.67
N HIS A 412 34.43 9.86 -23.55
CA HIS A 412 33.40 9.52 -22.56
C HIS A 412 33.81 9.82 -21.11
N MET A 413 35.11 9.83 -20.76
CA MET A 413 35.55 10.02 -19.38
C MET A 413 35.23 11.41 -18.82
N VAL A 414 35.04 12.42 -19.69
CA VAL A 414 34.58 13.76 -19.28
C VAL A 414 33.16 13.68 -18.69
N TRP A 415 32.32 12.74 -19.15
CA TRP A 415 31.03 12.45 -18.52
C TRP A 415 31.20 11.62 -17.25
N VAL A 416 32.03 10.56 -17.26
CA VAL A 416 32.26 9.70 -16.08
C VAL A 416 32.70 10.51 -14.85
N VAL A 417 33.64 11.44 -15.01
CA VAL A 417 34.08 12.33 -13.92
C VAL A 417 32.95 13.24 -13.43
N GLY A 418 32.10 13.73 -14.34
CA GLY A 418 30.96 14.57 -14.00
C GLY A 418 29.82 13.82 -13.31
N PHE A 419 29.58 12.56 -13.68
CA PHE A 419 28.67 11.65 -12.97
C PHE A 419 29.22 11.29 -11.59
N PHE A 420 30.50 10.92 -11.48
CA PHE A 420 31.13 10.66 -10.18
C PHE A 420 31.01 11.86 -9.22
N TRP A 421 31.25 13.08 -9.71
CA TRP A 421 31.04 14.29 -8.92
C TRP A 421 29.57 14.55 -8.55
N PHE A 422 28.63 14.16 -9.42
CA PHE A 422 27.18 14.22 -9.16
C PHE A 422 26.77 13.24 -8.05
N GLU A 423 27.14 11.95 -8.14
CA GLU A 423 26.84 10.94 -7.11
C GLU A 423 27.50 11.30 -5.76
N CYS A 424 28.76 11.75 -5.76
CA CYS A 424 29.43 12.20 -4.53
C CYS A 424 28.67 13.35 -3.83
N LYS A 425 28.06 14.25 -4.61
CA LYS A 425 27.20 15.32 -4.08
C LYS A 425 25.86 14.78 -3.58
N GLU A 426 25.26 13.82 -4.27
CA GLU A 426 23.99 13.22 -3.86
C GLU A 426 24.12 12.41 -2.55
N VAL A 427 25.16 11.58 -2.43
CA VAL A 427 25.52 10.87 -1.18
C VAL A 427 25.72 11.83 -0.01
N TRP A 428 26.29 13.01 -0.24
CA TRP A 428 26.49 14.03 0.79
C TRP A 428 25.21 14.76 1.21
N ILE A 429 24.21 14.87 0.32
CA ILE A 429 22.92 15.55 0.58
C ILE A 429 21.85 14.61 1.13
N GLU A 430 21.85 13.34 0.70
CA GLU A 430 20.90 12.29 1.12
C GLU A 430 21.36 11.53 2.38
N GLY A 431 22.68 11.48 2.61
CA GLY A 431 23.29 10.64 3.63
C GLY A 431 23.44 9.17 3.19
N LEU A 432 24.61 8.60 3.51
CA LEU A 432 25.06 7.26 3.08
C LEU A 432 23.99 6.16 3.24
N LYS A 433 23.24 6.19 4.36
CA LYS A 433 22.24 5.19 4.72
C LYS A 433 20.93 5.30 3.92
N SER A 434 20.56 6.51 3.47
CA SER A 434 19.41 6.68 2.57
C SER A 434 19.78 6.24 1.15
N TYR A 435 20.93 6.69 0.68
CA TYR A 435 21.42 6.43 -0.67
C TYR A 435 21.53 4.93 -1.00
N PHE A 436 22.06 4.11 -0.09
CA PHE A 436 22.16 2.64 -0.25
C PHE A 436 20.85 1.86 -0.03
N LEU A 437 19.70 2.52 0.18
CA LEU A 437 18.40 1.86 0.19
C LEU A 437 17.69 1.88 -1.18
N ASP A 438 18.23 2.60 -2.18
CA ASP A 438 17.76 2.52 -3.56
C ASP A 438 18.68 1.63 -4.41
N MET A 439 18.07 0.70 -5.15
CA MET A 439 18.78 -0.25 -6.01
C MET A 439 19.37 0.42 -7.26
N TRP A 440 18.79 1.54 -7.73
CA TRP A 440 19.35 2.29 -8.86
C TRP A 440 20.67 2.97 -8.47
N ASN A 441 20.73 3.55 -7.27
CA ASN A 441 21.94 4.18 -6.72
C ASN A 441 23.08 3.17 -6.54
N ILE A 442 22.75 1.93 -6.15
CA ILE A 442 23.72 0.82 -6.08
C ILE A 442 24.24 0.45 -7.50
N LEU A 443 23.36 0.38 -8.49
CA LEU A 443 23.74 0.12 -9.89
C LEU A 443 24.64 1.22 -10.44
N ASP A 444 24.33 2.49 -10.14
CA ASP A 444 25.09 3.64 -10.62
C ASP A 444 26.49 3.71 -9.98
N MET A 445 26.62 3.41 -8.68
CA MET A 445 27.92 3.23 -8.03
C MET A 445 28.72 2.05 -8.61
N MET A 446 28.06 0.95 -8.98
CA MET A 446 28.71 -0.20 -9.63
C MET A 446 29.23 0.20 -11.03
N VAL A 447 28.40 0.86 -11.84
CA VAL A 447 28.77 1.34 -13.18
C VAL A 447 29.94 2.34 -13.11
N LEU A 448 29.89 3.31 -12.22
CA LEU A 448 30.94 4.33 -12.11
C LEU A 448 32.25 3.76 -11.55
N SER A 449 32.20 2.85 -10.58
CA SER A 449 33.42 2.20 -10.07
C SER A 449 34.09 1.32 -11.12
N MET A 450 33.33 0.63 -12.00
CA MET A 450 33.89 -0.12 -13.12
C MET A 450 34.51 0.80 -14.21
N TYR A 451 33.87 1.91 -14.56
CA TYR A 451 34.47 2.91 -15.48
C TYR A 451 35.78 3.48 -14.92
N LEU A 452 35.78 3.88 -13.64
CA LEU A 452 36.98 4.41 -12.97
C LEU A 452 38.09 3.36 -12.87
N ALA A 453 37.76 2.09 -12.62
CA ALA A 453 38.73 0.99 -12.63
C ALA A 453 39.34 0.77 -14.03
N SER A 454 38.54 0.74 -15.09
CA SER A 454 39.03 0.63 -16.47
C SER A 454 40.00 1.79 -16.80
N PHE A 455 39.62 3.02 -16.48
CA PHE A 455 40.46 4.19 -16.73
C PHE A 455 41.76 4.20 -15.89
N ALA A 456 41.69 3.76 -14.62
CA ALA A 456 42.86 3.64 -13.76
C ALA A 456 43.87 2.59 -14.29
N LEU A 457 43.38 1.46 -14.84
CA LEU A 457 44.23 0.47 -15.51
C LEU A 457 44.92 1.05 -16.75
N ARG A 458 44.19 1.82 -17.59
CA ARG A 458 44.77 2.53 -18.75
C ARG A 458 45.88 3.51 -18.35
N ILE A 459 45.67 4.30 -17.30
CA ILE A 459 46.70 5.20 -16.74
C ILE A 459 47.90 4.40 -16.23
N LEU A 460 47.68 3.29 -15.51
CA LEU A 460 48.74 2.44 -14.97
C LEU A 460 49.64 1.86 -16.07
N ILE A 461 49.08 1.46 -17.21
CA ILE A 461 49.85 0.96 -18.37
C ILE A 461 50.76 2.04 -18.93
N VAL A 462 50.24 3.26 -19.15
CA VAL A 462 51.02 4.38 -19.68
C VAL A 462 52.13 4.80 -18.71
N LEU A 463 51.84 4.87 -17.40
CA LEU A 463 52.85 5.14 -16.37
C LEU A 463 53.92 4.05 -16.32
N LYS A 464 53.54 2.76 -16.38
CA LYS A 464 54.51 1.67 -16.43
C LYS A 464 55.38 1.72 -17.68
N GLY A 465 54.80 1.95 -18.86
CA GLY A 465 55.55 2.13 -20.10
C GLY A 465 56.57 3.27 -20.01
N TYR A 466 56.16 4.42 -19.45
CA TYR A 466 57.06 5.56 -19.23
C TYR A 466 58.24 5.22 -18.30
N PHE A 467 57.97 4.67 -17.10
CA PHE A 467 59.02 4.36 -16.13
C PHE A 467 59.93 3.19 -16.58
N LEU A 468 59.37 2.10 -17.11
CA LEU A 468 60.16 0.94 -17.56
C LEU A 468 61.06 1.25 -18.76
N CYS A 469 60.68 2.20 -19.61
CA CYS A 469 61.54 2.68 -20.69
C CYS A 469 62.55 3.76 -20.26
N GLN A 470 62.48 4.23 -19.01
CA GLN A 470 63.50 5.11 -18.41
C GLN A 470 64.61 4.32 -17.71
N ASP A 471 64.34 3.09 -17.24
CA ASP A 471 65.32 2.19 -16.64
C ASP A 471 66.12 1.40 -17.71
N PRO A 472 67.46 1.61 -17.84
CA PRO A 472 68.25 0.98 -18.90
C PRO A 472 68.39 -0.55 -18.76
N ASN A 473 68.04 -1.11 -17.61
CA ASN A 473 68.07 -2.56 -17.35
C ASN A 473 66.77 -3.28 -17.77
N ALA A 474 65.67 -2.55 -18.05
CA ALA A 474 64.33 -3.11 -18.23
C ALA A 474 63.90 -3.24 -19.70
N VAL A 475 64.84 -3.26 -20.65
CA VAL A 475 64.61 -3.18 -22.11
C VAL A 475 63.55 -4.16 -22.63
N HIS A 476 63.55 -5.41 -22.17
CA HIS A 476 62.56 -6.42 -22.58
C HIS A 476 61.14 -6.12 -22.06
N GLU A 477 61.01 -5.54 -20.86
CA GLU A 477 59.71 -5.16 -20.29
C GLU A 477 59.20 -3.85 -20.90
N CYS A 478 60.08 -2.88 -21.15
CA CYS A 478 59.77 -1.69 -21.96
C CYS A 478 59.19 -2.10 -23.32
N SER A 479 59.87 -3.00 -24.06
CA SER A 479 59.39 -3.49 -25.36
C SER A 479 58.05 -4.24 -25.30
N TYR A 480 57.74 -4.93 -24.19
CA TYR A 480 56.42 -5.53 -23.98
C TYR A 480 55.35 -4.45 -23.72
N PHE A 481 55.65 -3.44 -22.91
CA PHE A 481 54.66 -2.39 -22.60
C PHE A 481 54.45 -1.38 -23.74
N THR A 482 55.36 -1.25 -24.72
CA THR A 482 55.20 -0.33 -25.86
C THR A 482 54.94 -0.99 -27.21
N ASN A 483 55.60 -2.12 -27.55
CA ASN A 483 55.76 -2.55 -28.95
C ASN A 483 55.17 -3.92 -29.32
N THR A 484 54.72 -4.76 -28.37
CA THR A 484 54.21 -6.10 -28.70
C THR A 484 52.78 -6.10 -29.21
N ASP A 485 52.52 -6.87 -30.27
CA ASP A 485 51.20 -7.11 -30.85
C ASP A 485 50.22 -7.78 -29.89
N ARG A 486 48.93 -7.53 -30.08
CA ARG A 486 47.82 -8.07 -29.26
C ARG A 486 47.78 -9.59 -29.11
N LYS A 487 48.42 -10.34 -30.02
CA LYS A 487 48.49 -11.81 -29.99
C LYS A 487 49.43 -12.33 -28.89
N ASP A 488 50.43 -11.56 -28.53
CA ASP A 488 51.50 -11.95 -27.60
C ASP A 488 51.30 -11.34 -26.18
N TRP A 489 50.19 -10.64 -25.95
CA TRP A 489 49.83 -10.13 -24.64
C TRP A 489 49.44 -11.29 -23.70
N ARG A 490 49.85 -11.18 -22.43
CA ARG A 490 49.51 -12.16 -21.40
C ARG A 490 48.01 -12.10 -21.08
N GLN A 491 47.41 -13.21 -20.67
CA GLN A 491 45.97 -13.27 -20.32
C GLN A 491 45.59 -12.32 -19.17
N GLU A 492 46.54 -12.01 -18.29
CA GLU A 492 46.41 -11.06 -17.17
C GLU A 492 46.76 -9.60 -17.54
N ASP A 493 47.00 -9.29 -18.82
CA ASP A 493 47.47 -7.96 -19.22
C ASP A 493 46.42 -6.87 -18.88
N PRO A 494 46.81 -5.80 -18.15
CA PRO A 494 45.86 -4.78 -17.69
C PRO A 494 45.06 -4.11 -18.81
N GLN A 495 45.56 -4.10 -20.06
CA GLN A 495 44.84 -3.55 -21.20
C GLN A 495 43.57 -4.35 -21.47
N LEU A 496 43.68 -5.68 -21.54
CA LEU A 496 42.56 -6.61 -21.77
C LEU A 496 41.51 -6.48 -20.67
N ILE A 497 41.95 -6.39 -19.41
CA ILE A 497 41.06 -6.20 -18.26
C ILE A 497 40.34 -4.85 -18.38
N SER A 498 41.03 -3.77 -18.77
CA SER A 498 40.40 -2.46 -18.96
C SER A 498 39.35 -2.46 -20.08
N GLU A 499 39.60 -3.17 -21.18
CA GLU A 499 38.69 -3.28 -22.33
C GLU A 499 37.45 -4.12 -22.00
N VAL A 500 37.62 -5.26 -21.32
CA VAL A 500 36.50 -6.10 -20.87
C VAL A 500 35.63 -5.36 -19.86
N LEU A 501 36.24 -4.66 -18.89
CA LEU A 501 35.50 -3.80 -17.96
C LEU A 501 34.73 -2.70 -18.72
N PHE A 502 35.38 -2.01 -19.67
CA PHE A 502 34.72 -0.97 -20.47
C PHE A 502 33.53 -1.51 -21.28
N ALA A 503 33.66 -2.69 -21.90
CA ALA A 503 32.58 -3.31 -22.66
C ALA A 503 31.37 -3.68 -21.77
N VAL A 504 31.61 -4.34 -20.63
CA VAL A 504 30.53 -4.70 -19.69
C VAL A 504 29.86 -3.45 -19.10
N THR A 505 30.65 -2.44 -18.74
CA THR A 505 30.14 -1.18 -18.18
C THR A 505 29.36 -0.37 -19.21
N SER A 506 29.79 -0.39 -20.48
CA SER A 506 29.06 0.23 -21.59
C SER A 506 27.67 -0.40 -21.74
N MET A 507 27.58 -1.74 -21.75
CA MET A 507 26.29 -2.46 -21.75
C MET A 507 25.41 -2.05 -20.56
N LEU A 508 25.97 -2.03 -19.34
CA LEU A 508 25.23 -1.63 -18.14
C LEU A 508 24.75 -0.17 -18.21
N SER A 509 25.49 0.73 -18.84
CA SER A 509 25.09 2.14 -18.97
C SER A 509 23.80 2.34 -19.79
N PHE A 510 23.48 1.44 -20.75
CA PHE A 510 22.18 1.47 -21.42
C PHE A 510 21.03 1.15 -20.47
N THR A 511 21.23 0.34 -19.42
CA THR A 511 20.16 0.00 -18.47
C THR A 511 19.70 1.21 -17.64
N ARG A 512 20.57 2.20 -17.40
CA ARG A 512 20.22 3.46 -16.72
C ARG A 512 19.18 4.30 -17.50
N LEU A 513 18.95 4.05 -18.80
CA LEU A 513 17.82 4.65 -19.53
C LEU A 513 16.47 4.31 -18.89
N ALA A 514 16.37 3.19 -18.17
CA ALA A 514 15.18 2.84 -17.40
C ALA A 514 14.81 3.93 -16.38
N TYR A 515 15.76 4.70 -15.84
CA TYR A 515 15.48 5.80 -14.90
C TYR A 515 14.65 6.94 -15.51
N ILE A 516 14.63 7.07 -16.85
CA ILE A 516 13.87 8.12 -17.57
C ILE A 516 12.42 7.68 -17.84
N LEU A 517 12.16 6.37 -17.93
CA LEU A 517 10.84 5.81 -18.26
C LEU A 517 9.69 6.20 -17.31
N PRO A 518 9.86 6.40 -15.98
CA PRO A 518 8.78 6.81 -15.07
C PRO A 518 8.16 8.17 -15.39
N ALA A 519 8.83 9.00 -16.20
CA ALA A 519 8.28 10.27 -16.66
C ALA A 519 7.15 10.11 -17.69
N HIS A 520 7.01 8.93 -18.33
CA HIS A 520 5.88 8.59 -19.18
C HIS A 520 4.93 7.61 -18.49
N GLU A 521 3.63 7.74 -18.78
CA GLU A 521 2.56 6.99 -18.13
C GLU A 521 2.61 5.50 -18.42
N SER A 522 2.48 5.11 -19.69
CA SER A 522 2.47 3.70 -20.12
C SER A 522 3.80 2.95 -19.97
N LEU A 523 4.92 3.67 -19.77
CA LEU A 523 6.24 3.07 -19.61
C LEU A 523 6.64 2.99 -18.14
N GLY A 524 6.24 3.99 -17.35
CA GLY A 524 6.47 4.02 -15.91
C GLY A 524 5.67 2.97 -15.14
N THR A 525 4.40 2.73 -15.48
CA THR A 525 3.60 1.65 -14.86
C THR A 525 4.22 0.28 -15.15
N LEU A 526 4.57 0.01 -16.42
CA LEU A 526 5.19 -1.24 -16.86
C LEU A 526 6.56 -1.50 -16.20
N GLN A 527 7.41 -0.48 -16.07
CA GLN A 527 8.70 -0.63 -15.38
C GLN A 527 8.51 -0.94 -13.89
N ILE A 528 7.59 -0.24 -13.22
CA ILE A 528 7.35 -0.39 -11.78
C ILE A 528 6.73 -1.76 -11.45
N SER A 529 5.90 -2.33 -12.32
CA SER A 529 5.40 -3.69 -12.15
C SER A 529 6.49 -4.74 -12.38
N ILE A 530 7.28 -4.64 -13.46
CA ILE A 530 8.45 -5.50 -13.72
C ILE A 530 9.40 -5.51 -12.51
N GLY A 531 9.70 -4.34 -11.94
CA GLY A 531 10.58 -4.23 -10.77
C GLY A 531 10.13 -5.01 -9.54
N LYS A 532 8.81 -5.23 -9.38
CA LYS A 532 8.23 -5.95 -8.22
C LYS A 532 7.97 -7.42 -8.50
N MET A 533 7.70 -7.77 -9.76
CA MET A 533 7.73 -9.17 -10.20
C MET A 533 9.10 -9.81 -9.95
N ILE A 534 10.19 -9.04 -10.03
CA ILE A 534 11.55 -9.50 -9.74
C ILE A 534 11.70 -9.94 -8.26
N ASP A 535 11.12 -9.23 -7.29
CA ASP A 535 11.20 -9.60 -5.86
C ASP A 535 10.48 -10.93 -5.54
N ASP A 536 9.39 -11.25 -6.25
CA ASP A 536 8.73 -12.55 -6.16
C ASP A 536 9.50 -13.63 -6.96
N MET A 537 9.99 -13.28 -8.16
CA MET A 537 10.79 -14.15 -9.03
C MET A 537 12.05 -14.66 -8.34
N MET A 538 12.76 -13.79 -7.61
CA MET A 538 14.02 -14.15 -6.93
C MET A 538 13.85 -15.28 -5.90
N ARG A 539 12.67 -15.41 -5.26
CA ARG A 539 12.37 -16.53 -4.35
C ARG A 539 12.28 -17.86 -5.11
N PHE A 540 11.77 -17.85 -6.33
CA PHE A 540 11.73 -19.03 -7.19
C PHE A 540 13.09 -19.35 -7.81
N MET A 541 13.85 -18.33 -8.23
CA MET A 541 15.21 -18.49 -8.74
C MET A 541 16.14 -19.15 -7.71
N PHE A 542 15.92 -18.91 -6.41
CA PHE A 542 16.63 -19.62 -5.34
C PHE A 542 16.33 -21.13 -5.32
N LEU A 543 15.06 -21.53 -5.45
CA LEU A 543 14.67 -22.96 -5.55
C LEU A 543 15.19 -23.61 -6.85
N LEU A 544 15.14 -22.88 -7.96
CA LEU A 544 15.75 -23.28 -9.24
C LEU A 544 17.26 -23.52 -9.09
N MET A 545 17.97 -22.64 -8.37
CA MET A 545 19.41 -22.77 -8.13
C MET A 545 19.76 -23.95 -7.21
N ILE A 546 18.96 -24.25 -6.19
CA ILE A 546 19.14 -25.44 -5.35
C ILE A 546 19.02 -26.72 -6.19
N ILE A 547 17.95 -26.84 -6.99
CA ILE A 547 17.71 -28.04 -7.80
C ILE A 547 18.75 -28.16 -8.92
N GLY A 548 19.07 -27.05 -9.60
CA GLY A 548 20.11 -27.00 -10.63
C GLY A 548 21.51 -27.36 -10.11
N THR A 549 21.90 -26.89 -8.92
CA THR A 549 23.19 -27.26 -8.31
C THR A 549 23.22 -28.71 -7.84
N ALA A 550 22.11 -29.29 -7.39
CA ALA A 550 22.02 -30.72 -7.07
C ALA A 550 22.25 -31.60 -8.32
N PHE A 551 21.60 -31.28 -9.46
CA PHE A 551 21.83 -31.99 -10.72
C PHE A 551 23.23 -31.75 -11.30
N LEU A 552 23.78 -30.53 -11.18
CA LEU A 552 25.17 -30.22 -11.54
C LEU A 552 26.16 -31.13 -10.78
N CYS A 553 26.01 -31.25 -9.46
CA CYS A 553 26.85 -32.14 -8.66
C CYS A 553 26.64 -33.61 -9.05
N GLY A 554 25.40 -34.05 -9.27
CA GLY A 554 25.08 -35.41 -9.69
C GLY A 554 25.74 -35.78 -11.03
N ILE A 555 25.53 -34.97 -12.07
CA ILE A 555 26.09 -35.19 -13.41
C ILE A 555 27.62 -35.03 -13.38
N ASN A 556 28.16 -33.99 -12.73
CA ASN A 556 29.62 -33.85 -12.62
C ASN A 556 30.26 -35.08 -11.96
N ASN A 557 29.68 -35.60 -10.87
CA ASN A 557 30.22 -36.78 -10.17
C ASN A 557 30.08 -38.08 -10.96
N VAL A 558 29.06 -38.21 -11.83
CA VAL A 558 28.96 -39.33 -12.78
C VAL A 558 30.04 -39.27 -13.85
N TYR A 559 30.40 -38.09 -14.35
CA TYR A 559 31.34 -37.94 -15.48
C TYR A 559 32.82 -37.76 -15.06
N VAL A 560 33.12 -37.27 -13.84
CA VAL A 560 34.49 -37.10 -13.31
C VAL A 560 35.41 -38.33 -13.50
N PRO A 561 34.96 -39.60 -13.31
CA PRO A 561 35.80 -40.77 -13.56
C PRO A 561 36.16 -41.02 -15.04
N TYR A 562 35.36 -40.50 -15.97
CA TYR A 562 35.43 -40.82 -17.40
C TYR A 562 36.23 -39.77 -18.17
N ILE A 563 37.54 -39.78 -17.95
CA ILE A 563 38.54 -38.90 -18.60
C ILE A 563 38.43 -38.91 -20.15
N VAL A 564 37.83 -39.95 -20.72
CA VAL A 564 37.57 -40.11 -22.16
C VAL A 564 36.55 -39.08 -22.70
N SER A 565 35.60 -38.60 -21.89
CA SER A 565 34.71 -37.49 -22.30
C SER A 565 35.43 -36.15 -22.05
N PRO A 566 35.75 -35.34 -23.08
CA PRO A 566 36.51 -34.10 -22.89
C PRO A 566 35.66 -32.92 -22.36
N GLU A 567 34.33 -33.08 -22.37
CA GLU A 567 33.32 -32.03 -22.17
C GLU A 567 32.78 -31.99 -20.72
N LEU A 568 32.43 -33.16 -20.17
CA LEU A 568 31.79 -33.30 -18.86
C LEU A 568 32.76 -33.82 -17.79
N GLY A 569 32.41 -33.63 -16.51
CA GLY A 569 33.29 -33.96 -15.38
C GLY A 569 34.28 -32.85 -14.99
N ARG A 570 34.31 -31.74 -15.73
CA ARG A 570 34.91 -30.48 -15.29
C ARG A 570 33.79 -29.54 -14.83
N PHE A 571 33.72 -29.26 -13.53
CA PHE A 571 32.62 -28.51 -12.90
C PHE A 571 32.20 -27.23 -13.66
N ASN A 572 33.16 -26.42 -14.11
CA ASN A 572 32.89 -25.19 -14.88
C ASN A 572 32.24 -25.47 -16.26
N VAL A 573 32.67 -26.53 -16.95
CA VAL A 573 32.13 -26.90 -18.27
C VAL A 573 30.77 -27.58 -18.13
N THR A 574 30.61 -28.48 -17.14
CA THR A 574 29.31 -29.09 -16.82
C THR A 574 28.28 -28.05 -16.33
N PHE A 575 28.71 -27.01 -15.60
CA PHE A 575 27.84 -25.86 -15.28
C PHE A 575 27.41 -25.10 -16.53
N ASN A 576 28.36 -24.75 -17.40
CA ASN A 576 28.08 -24.05 -18.66
C ASN A 576 27.11 -24.85 -19.55
N PHE A 577 27.33 -26.16 -19.70
CA PHE A 577 26.45 -27.08 -20.42
C PHE A 577 25.01 -27.05 -19.86
N LEU A 578 24.83 -27.34 -18.56
CA LEU A 578 23.51 -27.39 -17.94
C LEU A 578 22.79 -26.02 -17.91
N PHE A 579 23.55 -24.92 -17.85
CA PHE A 579 23.01 -23.58 -18.00
C PHE A 579 22.42 -23.35 -19.41
N TRP A 580 23.12 -23.71 -20.47
CA TRP A 580 22.57 -23.61 -21.84
C TRP A 580 21.47 -24.64 -22.13
N THR A 581 21.48 -25.80 -21.46
CA THR A 581 20.35 -26.76 -21.48
C THR A 581 19.06 -26.14 -20.96
N MET A 582 19.10 -25.29 -19.93
CA MET A 582 17.91 -24.59 -19.41
C MET A 582 17.21 -23.73 -20.49
N PHE A 583 17.98 -23.18 -21.44
CA PHE A 583 17.48 -22.41 -22.58
C PHE A 583 17.27 -23.25 -23.85
N GLY A 584 17.48 -24.58 -23.79
CA GLY A 584 17.36 -25.48 -24.93
C GLY A 584 18.46 -25.35 -26.00
N MET A 585 19.58 -24.71 -25.68
CA MET A 585 20.66 -24.40 -26.64
C MET A 585 21.89 -25.31 -26.52
N ALA A 586 21.80 -26.43 -25.78
CA ALA A 586 22.87 -27.40 -25.62
C ALA A 586 22.62 -28.68 -26.43
N ASP A 587 23.60 -29.15 -27.19
CA ASP A 587 23.51 -30.41 -27.94
C ASP A 587 23.38 -31.62 -26.98
N PRO A 588 22.44 -32.55 -27.21
CA PRO A 588 22.30 -33.75 -26.37
C PRO A 588 23.52 -34.69 -26.48
N LYS A 589 24.32 -34.56 -27.54
CA LYS A 589 25.50 -35.38 -27.83
C LYS A 589 26.61 -35.25 -26.79
N PHE A 590 26.67 -34.15 -26.03
CA PHE A 590 27.65 -33.95 -24.96
C PHE A 590 27.52 -34.97 -23.82
N VAL A 591 26.37 -35.67 -23.74
CA VAL A 591 26.04 -36.68 -22.71
C VAL A 591 26.53 -38.10 -23.12
N ASP A 592 26.84 -38.33 -24.40
CA ASP A 592 27.08 -39.66 -24.95
C ASP A 592 28.49 -40.20 -24.64
N MET A 593 28.59 -41.49 -24.26
CA MET A 593 29.86 -42.15 -23.91
C MET A 593 29.85 -43.61 -24.40
N PRO A 594 30.09 -43.86 -25.70
CA PRO A 594 29.83 -45.15 -26.34
C PRO A 594 30.62 -46.32 -25.76
N ASP A 595 31.78 -46.07 -25.15
CA ASP A 595 32.62 -47.08 -24.49
C ASP A 595 32.07 -47.49 -23.10
N TYR A 596 31.15 -46.72 -22.52
CA TYR A 596 30.71 -46.83 -21.12
C TYR A 596 29.18 -46.85 -20.97
N VAL A 597 28.53 -47.84 -21.60
CA VAL A 597 27.06 -48.00 -21.69
C VAL A 597 26.30 -47.71 -20.39
N LEU A 598 26.78 -48.17 -19.23
CA LEU A 598 26.12 -47.91 -17.93
C LEU A 598 26.15 -46.42 -17.53
N ALA A 599 27.26 -45.74 -17.77
CA ALA A 599 27.44 -44.33 -17.45
C ALA A 599 26.73 -43.44 -18.47
N GLU A 600 26.73 -43.80 -19.76
CA GLU A 600 25.90 -43.19 -20.80
C GLU A 600 24.40 -43.29 -20.45
N PHE A 601 23.94 -44.46 -20.01
CA PHE A 601 22.55 -44.69 -19.62
C PHE A 601 22.14 -43.85 -18.40
N ILE A 602 22.95 -43.86 -17.33
CA ILE A 602 22.70 -43.05 -16.12
C ILE A 602 22.77 -41.56 -16.45
N GLY A 603 23.75 -41.12 -17.26
CA GLY A 603 23.91 -39.74 -17.70
C GLY A 603 22.73 -39.23 -18.51
N ARG A 604 22.27 -39.99 -19.51
CA ARG A 604 21.05 -39.67 -20.28
C ARG A 604 19.79 -39.64 -19.42
N ILE A 605 19.66 -40.54 -18.43
CA ILE A 605 18.53 -40.51 -17.47
C ILE A 605 18.59 -39.25 -16.61
N LEU A 606 19.74 -38.90 -16.02
CA LEU A 606 19.88 -37.69 -15.21
C LEU A 606 19.65 -36.42 -16.03
N TYR A 607 20.09 -36.39 -17.29
CA TYR A 607 19.84 -35.30 -18.23
C TYR A 607 18.35 -35.19 -18.64
N GLY A 608 17.69 -36.32 -18.87
CA GLY A 608 16.25 -36.38 -19.15
C GLY A 608 15.40 -35.93 -17.96
N ILE A 609 15.76 -36.33 -16.74
CA ILE A 609 15.10 -35.88 -15.52
C ILE A 609 15.38 -34.38 -15.28
N PHE A 610 16.62 -33.92 -15.48
CA PHE A 610 16.98 -32.50 -15.39
C PHE A 610 16.15 -31.65 -16.36
N THR A 611 16.07 -32.02 -17.64
CA THR A 611 15.27 -31.27 -18.63
C THR A 611 13.78 -31.29 -18.32
N LEU A 612 13.23 -32.42 -17.87
CA LEU A 612 11.83 -32.50 -17.42
C LEU A 612 11.56 -31.60 -16.20
N VAL A 613 12.37 -31.71 -15.14
CA VAL A 613 12.16 -30.94 -13.90
C VAL A 613 12.41 -29.45 -14.11
N ILE A 614 13.53 -29.07 -14.72
CA ILE A 614 13.92 -27.66 -14.89
C ILE A 614 13.08 -26.99 -15.98
N VAL A 615 13.02 -27.56 -17.19
CA VAL A 615 12.46 -26.88 -18.36
C VAL A 615 10.96 -27.13 -18.51
N ILE A 616 10.46 -28.33 -18.22
CA ILE A 616 9.02 -28.63 -18.37
C ILE A 616 8.23 -28.26 -17.10
N VAL A 617 8.75 -28.52 -15.89
CA VAL A 617 8.02 -28.20 -14.65
C VAL A 617 8.35 -26.80 -14.14
N LEU A 618 9.60 -26.52 -13.77
CA LEU A 618 9.93 -25.27 -13.07
C LEU A 618 9.77 -24.02 -13.95
N LEU A 619 10.19 -24.05 -15.22
CA LEU A 619 10.05 -22.90 -16.11
C LEU A 619 8.58 -22.55 -16.39
N ASN A 620 7.72 -23.55 -16.60
CA ASN A 620 6.27 -23.31 -16.78
C ASN A 620 5.60 -22.81 -15.48
N MET A 621 6.00 -23.33 -14.31
CA MET A 621 5.55 -22.79 -13.02
C MET A 621 6.02 -21.35 -12.80
N LEU A 622 7.22 -21.00 -13.24
CA LEU A 622 7.74 -19.63 -13.19
C LEU A 622 6.90 -18.68 -14.04
N ILE A 623 6.55 -19.05 -15.28
CA ILE A 623 5.65 -18.26 -16.14
C ILE A 623 4.29 -18.07 -15.47
N ALA A 624 3.72 -19.13 -14.89
CA ALA A 624 2.44 -19.04 -14.19
C ALA A 624 2.49 -18.10 -12.96
N MET A 625 3.54 -18.16 -12.14
CA MET A 625 3.71 -17.26 -11.00
C MET A 625 3.97 -15.82 -11.42
N ILE A 626 4.78 -15.59 -12.46
CA ILE A 626 5.03 -14.25 -13.02
C ILE A 626 3.72 -13.63 -13.53
N THR A 627 2.84 -14.42 -14.16
CA THR A 627 1.53 -13.97 -14.67
C THR A 627 0.60 -13.54 -13.53
N ASN A 628 0.51 -14.36 -12.46
CA ASN A 628 -0.31 -14.06 -11.27
C ASN A 628 0.24 -12.86 -10.47
N SER A 629 1.57 -12.77 -10.31
CA SER A 629 2.23 -11.62 -9.67
C SER A 629 2.00 -10.34 -10.48
N PHE A 630 2.14 -10.37 -11.82
CA PHE A 630 1.85 -9.23 -12.69
C PHE A 630 0.41 -8.73 -12.52
N GLN A 631 -0.60 -9.60 -12.63
CA GLN A 631 -2.01 -9.22 -12.48
C GLN A 631 -2.28 -8.52 -11.14
N LYS A 632 -1.78 -9.09 -10.05
CA LYS A 632 -1.93 -8.53 -8.70
C LYS A 632 -1.20 -7.19 -8.51
N ILE A 633 -0.10 -6.95 -9.23
CA ILE A 633 0.66 -5.70 -9.17
C ILE A 633 0.04 -4.65 -10.10
N GLU A 634 -0.58 -5.05 -11.22
CA GLU A 634 -1.24 -4.17 -12.18
C GLU A 634 -2.41 -3.39 -11.55
N ASP A 635 -3.20 -4.03 -10.68
CA ASP A 635 -4.30 -3.40 -9.92
C ASP A 635 -3.86 -2.15 -9.11
N ASP A 636 -2.66 -2.18 -8.50
CA ASP A 636 -2.08 -1.08 -7.71
C ASP A 636 -1.12 -0.18 -8.54
N ALA A 637 -0.76 -0.57 -9.78
CA ALA A 637 0.40 -0.03 -10.50
C ALA A 637 0.34 1.48 -10.77
N ASP A 638 -0.84 2.05 -10.97
CA ASP A 638 -1.03 3.51 -11.14
C ASP A 638 -0.67 4.29 -9.86
N VAL A 639 -1.07 3.79 -8.69
CA VAL A 639 -0.70 4.38 -7.40
C VAL A 639 0.81 4.30 -7.22
N GLU A 640 1.41 3.15 -7.53
CA GLU A 640 2.83 2.97 -7.34
C GLU A 640 3.70 3.77 -8.34
N TRP A 641 3.25 3.90 -9.59
CA TRP A 641 3.85 4.79 -10.58
C TRP A 641 3.73 6.26 -10.18
N LYS A 642 2.55 6.74 -9.78
CA LYS A 642 2.36 8.12 -9.31
C LYS A 642 3.24 8.42 -8.10
N PHE A 643 3.44 7.48 -7.19
CA PHE A 643 4.36 7.61 -6.06
C PHE A 643 5.83 7.69 -6.52
N ALA A 644 6.29 6.80 -7.40
CA ALA A 644 7.64 6.84 -7.97
C ALA A 644 7.92 8.12 -8.75
N ARG A 645 6.98 8.56 -9.60
CA ARG A 645 7.01 9.84 -10.32
C ARG A 645 7.09 11.04 -9.36
N SER A 646 6.44 10.96 -8.20
CA SER A 646 6.50 12.01 -7.18
C SER A 646 7.87 12.09 -6.49
N LYS A 647 8.52 10.96 -6.23
CA LYS A 647 9.93 10.92 -5.80
C LYS A 647 10.85 11.56 -6.85
N LEU A 648 10.68 11.18 -8.13
CA LEU A 648 11.43 11.76 -9.24
C LEU A 648 11.22 13.28 -9.37
N TYR A 649 10.01 13.80 -9.15
CA TYR A 649 9.77 15.25 -9.19
C TYR A 649 10.45 15.99 -8.02
N LEU A 650 10.44 15.40 -6.82
CA LEU A 650 11.03 16.02 -5.62
C LEU A 650 12.56 16.18 -5.69
N SER A 651 13.29 15.27 -6.35
CA SER A 651 14.75 15.40 -6.49
C SER A 651 15.16 16.63 -7.32
N TYR A 652 14.46 16.92 -8.43
CA TYR A 652 14.72 18.10 -9.28
C TYR A 652 14.18 19.44 -8.70
N PHE A 653 13.41 19.41 -7.61
CA PHE A 653 12.97 20.63 -6.91
C PHE A 653 14.09 21.24 -6.03
N ARG A 654 15.04 20.43 -5.53
CA ARG A 654 16.17 20.90 -4.70
C ARG A 654 17.06 21.92 -5.45
N GLU A 655 17.66 22.88 -4.72
CA GLU A 655 18.61 23.82 -5.32
C GLU A 655 19.99 23.15 -5.58
N GLY A 656 20.66 23.58 -6.65
CA GLY A 656 22.06 23.24 -6.91
C GLY A 656 22.32 22.01 -7.79
N LEU A 657 21.29 21.34 -8.33
CA LEU A 657 21.42 20.30 -9.36
C LEU A 657 20.97 20.81 -10.76
N THR A 658 21.21 22.09 -11.05
CA THR A 658 20.77 22.77 -12.29
C THR A 658 21.64 22.50 -13.50
N MET A 659 22.93 22.20 -13.30
CA MET A 659 23.88 21.91 -14.38
C MET A 659 23.99 20.40 -14.61
N PRO A 660 23.80 19.91 -15.85
CA PRO A 660 23.99 18.52 -16.18
C PRO A 660 25.47 18.18 -16.35
N VAL A 661 25.76 16.88 -16.38
CA VAL A 661 27.04 16.33 -16.83
C VAL A 661 27.23 16.64 -18.34
N PRO A 662 28.44 16.91 -18.84
CA PRO A 662 29.70 17.09 -18.11
C PRO A 662 29.86 18.50 -17.50
N PHE A 663 29.01 19.46 -17.84
CA PHE A 663 29.16 20.88 -17.47
C PHE A 663 29.15 21.14 -15.94
N ASN A 664 28.62 20.22 -15.14
CA ASN A 664 28.71 20.18 -13.68
C ASN A 664 30.16 20.23 -13.13
N ILE A 665 31.16 19.79 -13.91
CA ILE A 665 32.58 19.83 -13.50
C ILE A 665 33.09 21.28 -13.37
N ILE A 666 32.59 22.21 -14.19
CA ILE A 666 33.10 23.58 -14.23
C ILE A 666 32.50 24.36 -13.05
N PRO A 667 33.28 24.70 -12.00
CA PRO A 667 32.73 25.38 -10.84
C PRO A 667 32.19 26.76 -11.26
N SER A 668 30.98 27.10 -10.80
CA SER A 668 30.47 28.45 -11.00
C SER A 668 31.41 29.47 -10.34
N PRO A 669 31.54 30.70 -10.87
CA PRO A 669 32.39 31.73 -10.24
C PRO A 669 32.03 32.02 -8.77
N LYS A 670 30.76 31.81 -8.37
CA LYS A 670 30.33 31.82 -6.97
C LYS A 670 30.94 30.69 -6.15
N ALA A 671 30.91 29.45 -6.67
CA ALA A 671 31.44 28.28 -5.97
C ALA A 671 32.95 28.39 -5.75
N PHE A 672 33.71 28.92 -6.73
CA PHE A 672 35.13 29.22 -6.56
C PHE A 672 35.38 30.23 -5.43
N PHE A 673 34.55 31.29 -5.36
CA PHE A 673 34.63 32.30 -4.29
C PHE A 673 34.27 31.75 -2.91
N TYR A 674 33.26 30.87 -2.81
CA TYR A 674 32.91 30.16 -1.57
C TYR A 674 33.99 29.15 -1.16
N PHE A 675 34.59 28.43 -2.09
CA PHE A 675 35.68 27.48 -1.82
C PHE A 675 36.93 28.21 -1.30
N LEU A 676 37.33 29.31 -1.95
CA LEU A 676 38.37 30.21 -1.44
C LEU A 676 38.05 30.72 -0.03
N ARG A 677 36.80 31.14 0.23
CA ARG A 677 36.38 31.57 1.58
C ARG A 677 36.47 30.43 2.60
N ILE A 678 36.08 29.20 2.26
CA ILE A 678 36.16 28.03 3.14
C ILE A 678 37.62 27.65 3.44
N CYS A 679 38.49 27.60 2.42
CA CYS A 679 39.93 27.35 2.60
C CYS A 679 40.60 28.44 3.46
N CYS A 680 40.29 29.72 3.23
CA CYS A 680 40.83 30.82 4.04
C CYS A 680 40.24 30.87 5.47
N CYS A 681 39.01 30.40 5.68
CA CYS A 681 38.37 30.37 7.00
C CYS A 681 38.71 29.13 7.85
N TYR A 682 39.48 28.16 7.36
CA TYR A 682 39.87 26.98 8.15
C TYR A 682 40.68 27.34 9.42
N SER A 683 41.31 28.52 9.46
CA SER A 683 42.00 29.06 10.65
C SER A 683 41.11 29.84 11.63
N ASN A 684 39.79 29.94 11.41
CA ASN A 684 38.89 30.69 12.29
C ASN A 684 37.45 30.13 12.33
N LYS A 685 37.28 28.93 12.90
CA LYS A 685 35.99 28.51 13.46
C LYS A 685 35.75 29.22 14.80
N LYS A 686 35.24 30.46 14.75
CA LYS A 686 34.38 30.98 15.82
C LYS A 686 32.94 30.70 15.43
N ALA A 687 32.12 30.27 16.39
CA ALA A 687 30.69 30.17 16.20
C ALA A 687 30.10 31.58 15.94
N PRO A 688 29.07 31.70 15.10
CA PRO A 688 28.34 32.94 14.93
C PRO A 688 27.40 33.17 16.13
N ASP A 689 27.95 33.64 17.25
CA ASP A 689 27.16 34.16 18.37
C ASP A 689 26.54 35.51 17.97
N TYR A 690 25.44 35.46 17.22
CA TYR A 690 24.48 36.54 17.12
C TYR A 690 23.09 36.07 17.54
N PRO A 691 22.44 36.71 18.54
CA PRO A 691 21.04 36.43 18.82
C PRO A 691 20.20 36.81 17.59
N PRO A 692 19.04 36.16 17.37
CA PRO A 692 18.17 36.50 16.26
C PRO A 692 17.76 37.97 16.36
N ILE A 693 18.05 38.75 15.31
CA ILE A 693 17.59 40.13 15.21
C ILE A 693 16.07 40.08 15.13
N GLN A 694 15.40 40.52 16.20
CA GLN A 694 13.95 40.70 16.22
C GLN A 694 13.56 41.71 15.13
N THR A 695 13.11 41.20 13.98
CA THR A 695 12.44 42.02 12.98
C THR A 695 11.18 42.59 13.62
N LEU A 696 11.09 43.93 13.69
CA LEU A 696 10.03 44.68 14.35
C LEU A 696 8.68 44.55 13.59
N GLY A 697 8.11 43.35 13.59
CA GLY A 697 6.73 43.10 13.20
C GLY A 697 5.79 43.48 14.35
N LEU A 698 4.79 44.30 14.05
CA LEU A 698 3.82 44.75 15.06
C LEU A 698 2.93 43.60 15.52
N GLY A 699 2.83 43.39 16.83
CA GLY A 699 1.76 42.63 17.48
C GLY A 699 2.17 41.28 18.07
N GLU A 700 2.50 41.29 19.37
CA GLU A 700 2.40 40.08 20.19
C GLU A 700 0.92 39.73 20.43
N GLU A 701 0.38 38.75 19.70
CA GLU A 701 -0.94 38.17 20.00
C GLU A 701 -0.78 36.85 20.78
N GLN A 702 -0.36 36.96 22.03
CA GLN A 702 -0.36 35.86 22.98
C GLN A 702 -1.79 35.30 23.12
N GLY A 703 -2.05 34.12 22.53
CA GLY A 703 -3.33 33.44 22.57
C GLY A 703 -3.98 33.10 21.22
N ARG A 704 -3.44 33.53 20.07
CA ARG A 704 -3.92 33.02 18.77
C ARG A 704 -3.25 31.69 18.40
N VAL A 705 -4.06 30.63 18.37
CA VAL A 705 -3.73 29.33 17.76
C VAL A 705 -3.14 29.56 16.36
N PRO A 706 -2.02 28.93 15.98
CA PRO A 706 -1.43 29.10 14.65
C PRO A 706 -2.46 28.80 13.55
N TYR A 707 -2.46 29.61 12.48
CA TYR A 707 -3.36 29.43 11.33
C TYR A 707 -3.30 28.00 10.75
N ARG A 708 -2.13 27.34 10.86
CA ARG A 708 -1.92 25.93 10.50
C ARG A 708 -2.85 24.99 11.29
N LEU A 709 -2.77 25.04 12.63
CA LEU A 709 -3.61 24.24 13.54
C LEU A 709 -5.08 24.64 13.47
N GLN A 710 -5.40 25.91 13.19
CA GLN A 710 -6.77 26.34 12.90
C GLN A 710 -7.33 25.66 11.64
N VAL A 711 -6.55 25.58 10.55
CA VAL A 711 -6.93 24.86 9.32
C VAL A 711 -7.12 23.36 9.60
N VAL A 712 -6.22 22.72 10.35
CA VAL A 712 -6.34 21.29 10.70
C VAL A 712 -7.60 21.02 11.53
N ARG A 713 -7.84 21.79 12.61
CA ARG A 713 -9.06 21.65 13.42
C ARG A 713 -10.35 21.87 12.62
N VAL A 714 -10.36 22.81 11.67
CA VAL A 714 -11.51 23.02 10.75
C VAL A 714 -11.71 21.86 9.78
N LEU A 715 -10.65 21.23 9.28
CA LEU A 715 -10.73 20.06 8.40
C LEU A 715 -11.21 18.82 9.15
N VAL A 716 -10.71 18.60 10.37
CA VAL A 716 -11.18 17.55 11.28
C VAL A 716 -12.65 17.74 11.63
N GLN A 717 -13.11 18.97 11.90
CA GLN A 717 -14.54 19.24 12.09
C GLN A 717 -15.37 18.90 10.83
N ARG A 718 -14.93 19.34 9.64
CA ARG A 718 -15.60 18.98 8.36
C ARG A 718 -15.67 17.47 8.17
N TYR A 719 -14.64 16.74 8.55
CA TYR A 719 -14.58 15.27 8.49
C TYR A 719 -15.58 14.61 9.43
N ILE A 720 -15.60 15.01 10.71
CA ILE A 720 -16.56 14.49 11.71
C ILE A 720 -18.01 14.79 11.28
N GLU A 721 -18.27 15.98 10.73
CA GLU A 721 -19.58 16.32 10.17
C GLU A 721 -19.97 15.49 8.95
N ALA A 722 -19.00 15.14 8.08
CA ALA A 722 -19.24 14.29 6.92
C ALA A 722 -19.51 12.83 7.33
N ALA A 723 -18.66 12.26 8.18
CA ALA A 723 -18.81 10.90 8.71
C ALA A 723 -20.12 10.71 9.49
N ARG A 724 -20.55 11.71 10.28
CA ARG A 724 -21.86 11.69 10.94
C ARG A 724 -23.02 11.62 9.93
N ARG A 725 -22.97 12.40 8.85
CA ARG A 725 -24.01 12.37 7.79
C ARG A 725 -24.03 11.04 7.05
N GLU A 726 -22.87 10.44 6.76
CA GLU A 726 -22.79 9.13 6.13
C GLU A 726 -23.36 8.01 7.04
N PHE A 727 -23.09 8.08 8.35
CA PHE A 727 -23.69 7.18 9.34
C PHE A 727 -25.21 7.35 9.45
N GLU A 728 -25.71 8.59 9.46
CA GLU A 728 -27.14 8.88 9.45
C GLU A 728 -27.82 8.41 8.14
N GLU A 729 -27.18 8.61 6.99
CA GLU A 729 -27.67 8.13 5.70
C GLU A 729 -27.72 6.59 5.62
N THR A 730 -26.67 5.89 6.06
CA THR A 730 -26.64 4.41 6.06
C THR A 730 -27.69 3.84 7.00
N LYS A 731 -27.85 4.41 8.21
CA LYS A 731 -28.94 4.09 9.13
C LYS A 731 -30.33 4.33 8.51
N ASN A 732 -30.52 5.46 7.81
CA ASN A 732 -31.80 5.76 7.15
C ASN A 732 -32.10 4.81 5.98
N LYS A 733 -31.09 4.38 5.22
CA LYS A 733 -31.21 3.36 4.15
C LYS A 733 -31.62 2.00 4.73
N ASP A 734 -31.01 1.58 5.84
CA ASP A 734 -31.34 0.35 6.58
C ASP A 734 -32.76 0.38 7.19
N VAL A 735 -33.15 1.48 7.84
CA VAL A 735 -34.53 1.69 8.34
C VAL A 735 -35.54 1.66 7.18
N GLY A 736 -35.24 2.32 6.06
CA GLY A 736 -36.07 2.28 4.85
C GLY A 736 -36.24 0.85 4.32
N ASN A 737 -35.15 0.08 4.22
CA ASN A 737 -35.20 -1.33 3.80
C ASN A 737 -36.12 -2.15 4.71
N ARG A 738 -35.95 -2.08 6.04
CA ARG A 738 -36.84 -2.76 7.01
C ARG A 738 -38.30 -2.35 6.87
N ILE A 739 -38.59 -1.07 6.64
CA ILE A 739 -39.97 -0.60 6.41
C ILE A 739 -40.55 -1.20 5.12
N THR A 740 -39.78 -1.30 4.03
CA THR A 740 -40.28 -1.97 2.81
C THR A 740 -40.47 -3.48 2.98
N GLU A 741 -39.66 -4.14 3.81
CA GLU A 741 -39.82 -5.56 4.13
C GLU A 741 -41.05 -5.80 5.01
N LEU A 742 -41.22 -5.02 6.08
CA LEU A 742 -42.41 -5.04 6.93
C LEU A 742 -43.68 -4.74 6.11
N SER A 743 -43.63 -3.78 5.19
CA SER A 743 -44.76 -3.46 4.29
C SER A 743 -45.11 -4.63 3.35
N LYS A 744 -44.11 -5.40 2.87
CA LYS A 744 -44.36 -6.64 2.10
C LYS A 744 -44.96 -7.74 2.97
N ILE A 745 -44.52 -7.88 4.23
CA ILE A 745 -45.07 -8.85 5.19
C ILE A 745 -46.53 -8.49 5.54
N VAL A 746 -46.81 -7.24 5.90
CA VAL A 746 -48.18 -6.76 6.18
C VAL A 746 -49.07 -6.86 4.94
N GLY A 747 -48.55 -6.55 3.75
CA GLY A 747 -49.28 -6.72 2.49
C GLY A 747 -49.64 -8.19 2.21
N ARG A 748 -48.72 -9.12 2.47
CA ARG A 748 -48.97 -10.56 2.40
C ARG A 748 -50.02 -10.99 3.44
N LEU A 749 -49.86 -10.59 4.69
CA LEU A 749 -50.76 -10.93 5.79
C LEU A 749 -52.19 -10.42 5.52
N HIS A 750 -52.33 -9.25 4.90
CA HIS A 750 -53.63 -8.69 4.51
C HIS A 750 -54.28 -9.45 3.35
N LEU A 751 -53.49 -9.99 2.40
CA LEU A 751 -54.00 -10.90 1.36
C LEU A 751 -54.41 -12.24 1.97
N GLU A 752 -53.58 -12.85 2.81
CA GLU A 752 -53.89 -14.10 3.51
C GLU A 752 -55.14 -13.96 4.39
N MET A 753 -55.29 -12.86 5.14
CA MET A 753 -56.48 -12.55 5.93
C MET A 753 -57.74 -12.34 5.06
N LYS A 754 -57.58 -11.76 3.86
CA LYS A 754 -58.69 -11.58 2.91
C LYS A 754 -59.15 -12.91 2.31
N ASP A 755 -58.23 -13.79 1.95
CA ASP A 755 -58.56 -15.14 1.46
C ASP A 755 -59.21 -15.98 2.56
N LEU A 756 -58.72 -15.86 3.82
CA LEU A 756 -59.35 -16.48 4.99
C LEU A 756 -60.78 -15.97 5.22
N HIS A 757 -61.00 -14.66 5.12
CA HIS A 757 -62.34 -14.07 5.24
C HIS A 757 -63.28 -14.53 4.11
N GLN A 758 -62.80 -14.57 2.86
CA GLN A 758 -63.60 -15.12 1.75
C GLN A 758 -63.93 -16.60 1.94
N THR A 759 -62.99 -17.39 2.47
CA THR A 759 -63.19 -18.82 2.79
C THR A 759 -64.21 -19.01 3.92
N ILE A 760 -64.20 -18.14 4.93
CA ILE A 760 -65.20 -18.14 6.01
C ILE A 760 -66.59 -17.81 5.47
N VAL A 761 -66.74 -16.76 4.65
CA VAL A 761 -68.02 -16.38 4.03
C VAL A 761 -68.57 -17.49 3.10
N GLN A 762 -67.68 -18.23 2.42
CA GLN A 762 -68.06 -19.41 1.62
C GLN A 762 -68.46 -20.64 2.46
N ASN A 763 -68.13 -20.67 3.75
CA ASN A 763 -68.58 -21.71 4.69
C ASN A 763 -69.83 -21.31 5.48
N GLU A 764 -69.98 -20.03 5.86
CA GLU A 764 -71.22 -19.53 6.47
C GLU A 764 -72.42 -19.69 5.53
N THR A 765 -72.21 -19.52 4.23
CA THR A 765 -73.23 -19.78 3.18
C THR A 765 -73.57 -21.26 2.96
N ARG A 766 -73.03 -22.20 3.75
CA ARG A 766 -73.29 -23.66 3.65
C ARG A 766 -74.09 -24.29 4.79
N HIS A 767 -74.51 -23.53 5.81
CA HIS A 767 -75.26 -24.06 6.95
C HIS A 767 -76.69 -23.49 7.08
N HIS A 768 -77.66 -24.12 6.40
CA HIS A 768 -78.96 -24.59 6.93
C HIS A 768 -79.75 -25.35 5.82
N PRO A 769 -80.75 -26.22 6.13
CA PRO A 769 -80.81 -27.55 5.49
C PRO A 769 -82.13 -27.95 4.78
N PHE A 770 -82.07 -29.11 4.08
CA PHE A 770 -83.11 -29.81 3.28
C PHE A 770 -83.57 -29.06 2.01
N GLY A 771 -83.52 -29.60 0.77
CA GLY A 771 -83.09 -30.91 0.23
C GLY A 771 -83.23 -30.89 -1.31
N SER A 772 -83.26 -31.99 -2.10
CA SER A 772 -83.08 -33.43 -1.81
C SER A 772 -82.90 -34.22 -3.14
N PHE A 773 -81.86 -35.06 -3.28
CA PHE A 773 -81.52 -35.94 -4.44
C PHE A 773 -81.28 -35.27 -5.82
N GLY A 774 -80.27 -35.66 -6.63
CA GLY A 774 -79.16 -36.60 -6.39
C GLY A 774 -78.30 -36.89 -7.65
N LEU A 775 -77.36 -37.84 -7.51
CA LEU A 775 -76.50 -38.50 -8.53
C LEU A 775 -75.22 -37.80 -9.09
N ASN A 776 -74.10 -38.49 -8.81
CA ASN A 776 -72.90 -38.74 -9.65
C ASN A 776 -71.72 -37.75 -9.78
N LEU A 777 -70.58 -38.23 -9.25
CA LEU A 777 -69.21 -38.26 -9.82
C LEU A 777 -68.59 -36.98 -10.42
N PHE A 778 -67.45 -36.54 -9.86
CA PHE A 778 -66.12 -36.97 -10.35
C PHE A 778 -64.97 -36.63 -9.38
N LEU A 779 -63.74 -36.94 -9.79
CA LEU A 779 -62.50 -37.13 -9.00
C LEU A 779 -61.83 -35.85 -8.42
N CYS A 780 -61.02 -36.08 -7.36
CA CYS A 780 -59.88 -35.25 -6.90
C CYS A 780 -58.63 -35.54 -7.80
N PRO A 781 -57.45 -34.85 -7.72
CA PRO A 781 -56.96 -33.98 -6.65
C PRO A 781 -56.09 -32.75 -7.07
N LEU A 782 -55.46 -32.11 -6.07
CA LEU A 782 -54.11 -31.48 -6.07
C LEU A 782 -53.65 -30.64 -7.28
N ILE A 783 -53.35 -29.35 -7.02
CA ILE A 783 -52.37 -28.56 -7.78
C ILE A 783 -51.33 -27.98 -6.80
N SER A 784 -50.06 -27.99 -7.19
CA SER A 784 -48.95 -27.39 -6.47
C SER A 784 -48.22 -26.38 -7.36
N GLN A 785 -47.81 -25.26 -6.74
CA GLN A 785 -46.61 -24.48 -7.05
C GLN A 785 -46.39 -23.81 -8.43
N HIS A 786 -46.06 -22.50 -8.32
CA HIS A 786 -44.93 -21.80 -8.95
C HIS A 786 -45.06 -20.98 -10.27
N PHE A 787 -44.33 -19.85 -10.23
CA PHE A 787 -43.80 -18.94 -11.27
C PHE A 787 -44.67 -17.87 -11.99
N PHE A 788 -44.36 -16.61 -11.63
CA PHE A 788 -44.21 -15.39 -12.45
C PHE A 788 -44.49 -15.44 -13.96
N VAL A 789 -45.21 -14.42 -14.45
CA VAL A 789 -44.74 -13.49 -15.51
C VAL A 789 -45.14 -12.05 -15.15
N VAL A 790 -44.30 -11.07 -15.44
CA VAL A 790 -44.57 -9.62 -15.26
C VAL A 790 -45.27 -9.03 -16.48
N SER A 791 -46.26 -8.16 -16.28
CA SER A 791 -46.69 -7.21 -17.31
C SER A 791 -47.11 -5.88 -16.66
N ILE A 792 -46.35 -4.82 -16.92
CA ILE A 792 -46.66 -3.45 -16.49
C ILE A 792 -47.03 -2.65 -17.74
N ARG A 793 -48.19 -2.00 -17.73
CA ARG A 793 -48.59 -0.99 -18.73
C ARG A 793 -48.94 0.32 -18.01
N LYS A 794 -48.58 1.44 -18.64
CA LYS A 794 -48.73 2.80 -18.09
C LYS A 794 -50.16 3.35 -18.32
N ASP A 795 -50.35 4.57 -17.78
CA ASP A 795 -51.34 5.62 -18.10
C ASP A 795 -52.33 5.89 -16.93
N CYS A 796 -52.66 7.12 -16.52
CA CYS A 796 -52.21 8.45 -17.01
C CYS A 796 -52.52 9.63 -16.03
N LEU A 797 -52.06 10.84 -16.40
CA LEU A 797 -52.56 12.20 -16.03
C LEU A 797 -52.33 12.81 -14.61
N GLY A 798 -51.91 14.09 -14.58
CA GLY A 798 -51.87 14.98 -13.40
C GLY A 798 -50.75 16.06 -13.44
N PRO A 799 -51.03 17.39 -13.61
CA PRO A 799 -49.99 18.40 -13.93
C PRO A 799 -49.81 19.53 -12.83
N PRO A 800 -49.36 20.79 -13.10
CA PRO A 800 -48.05 21.30 -12.63
C PRO A 800 -48.12 22.58 -11.75
N PRO A 801 -46.98 23.25 -11.45
CA PRO A 801 -46.80 24.56 -12.08
C PRO A 801 -45.36 25.01 -12.50
N LEU A 802 -45.39 25.99 -13.41
CA LEU A 802 -44.47 27.04 -13.87
C LEU A 802 -43.54 27.70 -12.79
N LEU A 803 -42.44 28.44 -13.05
CA LEU A 803 -41.78 28.97 -14.28
C LEU A 803 -40.32 29.48 -13.99
N CYS A 804 -39.59 29.87 -15.04
CA CYS A 804 -38.32 30.66 -15.08
C CYS A 804 -37.01 30.00 -14.55
N GLY A 805 -35.85 30.09 -15.25
CA GLY A 805 -35.62 30.58 -16.63
C GLY A 805 -34.14 30.59 -17.10
N SER A 806 -33.93 30.24 -18.39
CA SER A 806 -32.84 30.64 -19.33
C SER A 806 -31.38 30.74 -18.84
N VAL A 807 -30.38 30.07 -19.45
CA VAL A 807 -29.57 30.50 -20.64
C VAL A 807 -28.45 29.43 -20.82
N GLN A 808 -27.88 29.02 -21.97
CA GLN A 808 -28.15 29.03 -23.43
C GLN A 808 -27.13 28.07 -24.13
N VAL A 809 -27.29 27.80 -25.45
CA VAL A 809 -26.21 27.44 -26.44
C VAL A 809 -25.47 26.09 -26.30
N SER A 810 -25.14 25.33 -27.35
CA SER A 810 -25.64 25.24 -28.74
C SER A 810 -25.20 23.89 -29.36
N ALA A 811 -25.89 23.44 -30.41
CA ALA A 811 -25.46 22.31 -31.25
C ALA A 811 -24.61 22.77 -32.45
N CYS A 812 -23.91 21.82 -33.09
CA CYS A 812 -23.43 21.90 -34.47
C CYS A 812 -23.37 20.48 -35.08
N CYS A 813 -23.34 20.34 -36.41
CA CYS A 813 -23.76 19.13 -37.13
C CYS A 813 -22.70 18.53 -38.08
N THR A 814 -23.11 17.43 -38.74
CA THR A 814 -22.61 16.81 -40.00
C THR A 814 -21.21 16.18 -40.06
N HIS A 815 -21.14 14.86 -40.26
CA HIS A 815 -20.94 14.14 -41.56
C HIS A 815 -21.10 12.61 -41.32
N ALA A 816 -21.92 11.86 -42.08
CA ALA A 816 -21.62 11.09 -43.33
C ALA A 816 -20.83 9.78 -43.07
N VAL A 817 -20.96 8.64 -43.78
CA VAL A 817 -21.49 8.29 -45.13
C VAL A 817 -22.20 6.90 -45.10
N CYS A 818 -23.11 6.60 -46.04
CA CYS A 818 -23.74 5.28 -46.23
C CYS A 818 -23.07 4.40 -47.31
N ALA A 819 -23.10 3.06 -47.16
CA ALA A 819 -22.93 2.11 -48.26
C ALA A 819 -23.63 0.76 -47.96
N CYS A 820 -24.30 0.14 -48.95
CA CYS A 820 -25.00 -1.15 -48.83
C CYS A 820 -24.82 -2.03 -50.08
N ALA A 821 -24.34 -3.27 -49.91
CA ALA A 821 -24.50 -4.46 -50.78
C ALA A 821 -23.78 -5.66 -50.13
N GLY A 822 -24.15 -6.93 -50.28
CA GLY A 822 -25.33 -7.54 -50.94
C GLY A 822 -25.22 -9.09 -50.98
N HIS A 823 -26.31 -9.78 -51.36
CA HIS A 823 -26.39 -11.20 -51.75
C HIS A 823 -26.17 -12.36 -50.73
N SER A 824 -27.27 -12.76 -50.09
CA SER A 824 -27.94 -14.09 -50.24
C SER A 824 -27.14 -15.38 -50.49
N LEU A 825 -27.38 -16.42 -49.68
CA LEU A 825 -28.29 -17.54 -50.03
C LEU A 825 -28.48 -18.55 -48.87
N CYS A 826 -29.57 -19.32 -48.90
CA CYS A 826 -29.90 -20.37 -47.92
C CYS A 826 -29.46 -21.76 -48.43
N TYR A 827 -29.34 -22.75 -47.53
CA TYR A 827 -29.95 -24.07 -47.76
C TYR A 827 -30.30 -24.79 -46.45
N HIS A 828 -31.22 -25.75 -46.54
CA HIS A 828 -31.87 -26.45 -45.42
C HIS A 828 -31.27 -27.84 -45.12
N ALA A 829 -31.69 -28.37 -43.96
CA ALA A 829 -31.85 -29.79 -43.59
C ALA A 829 -30.69 -30.52 -42.87
N ALA A 830 -30.95 -31.53 -42.02
CA ALA A 830 -32.09 -31.86 -41.15
C ALA A 830 -31.74 -33.12 -40.31
N ALA A 831 -32.42 -33.31 -39.17
CA ALA A 831 -32.78 -34.61 -38.56
C ALA A 831 -31.64 -35.54 -38.01
N THR A 832 -31.83 -36.36 -36.95
CA THR A 832 -32.92 -36.47 -35.92
C THR A 832 -32.50 -37.31 -34.70
N HIS A 833 -33.22 -37.12 -33.59
CA HIS A 833 -33.60 -38.11 -32.54
C HIS A 833 -32.60 -38.70 -31.50
N TYR A 834 -32.84 -38.29 -30.23
CA TYR A 834 -32.86 -39.07 -28.97
C TYR A 834 -33.58 -40.44 -29.07
N PRO A 835 -33.34 -41.45 -28.19
CA PRO A 835 -33.36 -41.39 -26.70
C PRO A 835 -32.24 -42.23 -25.97
N GLY A 836 -32.16 -42.39 -24.62
CA GLY A 836 -32.95 -41.90 -23.47
C GLY A 836 -32.40 -42.37 -22.08
N HIS A 837 -33.08 -42.00 -20.98
CA HIS A 837 -32.84 -42.38 -19.56
C HIS A 837 -33.09 -43.89 -19.25
N PRO A 838 -32.82 -44.48 -18.03
CA PRO A 838 -32.53 -43.84 -16.72
C PRO A 838 -31.41 -44.44 -15.80
N ASP A 839 -31.02 -43.65 -14.78
CA ASP A 839 -30.94 -43.90 -13.30
C ASP A 839 -31.22 -45.32 -12.68
N PRO A 840 -30.92 -45.59 -11.37
CA PRO A 840 -30.14 -44.83 -10.35
C PRO A 840 -29.23 -45.69 -9.39
N ARG A 841 -28.72 -45.05 -8.30
CA ARG A 841 -28.30 -45.61 -6.96
C ARG A 841 -26.84 -46.09 -6.73
N GLY A 842 -26.07 -45.25 -6.03
CA GLY A 842 -25.95 -45.32 -4.56
C GLY A 842 -25.19 -46.48 -3.88
N LYS A 843 -23.91 -46.22 -3.56
CA LYS A 843 -23.08 -46.67 -2.40
C LYS A 843 -21.79 -45.82 -2.47
N GLY A 844 -21.00 -45.58 -1.43
CA GLY A 844 -20.69 -46.36 -0.23
C GLY A 844 -19.18 -46.60 -0.27
N GLY A 845 -18.42 -46.09 0.70
CA GLY A 845 -16.98 -45.84 0.56
C GLY A 845 -16.04 -46.95 1.05
N ASP A 846 -14.87 -46.48 1.51
CA ASP A 846 -13.74 -47.21 2.13
C ASP A 846 -12.77 -47.94 1.19
N CYS A 847 -11.49 -47.56 1.30
CA CYS A 847 -10.22 -48.29 1.11
C CYS A 847 -9.94 -49.03 -0.25
N GLU A 848 -8.68 -49.19 -0.70
CA GLU A 848 -7.38 -48.93 -0.05
C GLU A 848 -6.30 -48.48 -1.07
N GLN A 849 -5.03 -48.50 -0.66
CA GLN A 849 -3.86 -47.92 -1.35
C GLN A 849 -3.46 -48.65 -2.65
N ASP A 850 -3.09 -47.90 -3.69
CA ASP A 850 -1.73 -47.88 -4.29
C ASP A 850 -1.73 -47.08 -5.62
N GLY A 851 -0.74 -46.19 -5.81
CA GLY A 851 -0.56 -45.37 -7.04
C GLY A 851 -0.15 -43.92 -6.77
#